data_AF-A0A7V3VUZ2-F1
#
_entry.id   AF-A0A7V3VUZ2-F1
#
_cell.length_a   1.000
_cell.length_b   1.000
_cell.length_c   1.000
_cell.angle_alpha   90.00
_cell.angle_beta   90.00
_cell.angle_gamma   90.00
#
_symmetry.space_group_name_H-M   'P 1'
#
loop_
_entity.id
_entity.type
_entity.pdbx_description
1 polymer ?
#
loop_
_entity_poly.entity_id
_entity_poly.type
_entity_poly.pdbx_seq_one_letter_code
_entity_poly.pdbx_strand_id
1 'polypeptide(L)'
;MKKKIAIFALIFFVLSHFYPETINEILSEKNFKIGMIRFYNREYEAAIQLFSKALSFQPLNHKARYYLGYAYLNSGYAKNAIDEWENLIKLGGGNYQVKQKLNDLYFRLSIDKSYDYSYPYVFSKLYNGLEQGMHKIDRPSFIIYDEKRDSMLISSTKTRYVVEIDGSGKLVRSIGRKPGEFSDFKMPTGLYIYDDKIYIADYKADSIFIFNRDGKYLNKFGTRGIGSTNIAGPMGIYISPDEYLFIVDNGNDRIQKFDLKGEWIQSIGEGLLKRPTDVAGQDNIIYVTDTMNKRVLSFDTFGNLLETIGENTLKQPRGIFLKNKKLYISDAEEGLFIYDTESKTLEKFNIDKERVHLPFDVCLDSKNLIYETDFNTQNIAIFNPLQLQYANIGVQIPQIWLGSYPHNAIHLMVWDKAGKPIYNLKEDNIQLYEEGTLIPIIRLGSTYELRKNLYAKIIIDKSLPMQENDPELLEILNAFLGKTTGNDWLDIIVVNDKTESSGKIQSSVLWPIEFIKKIPYKNSFPEALDKCIHQSIRELLNINRNKVIILLTGGETGNSSFGTYDPDMLLTYARQNAIPIYIINFRDKNKEIFQKLAEETFGKYYTIRDLKSILNLYDEIKNSPPLEYIVTYEGLNLKGLRNFWVNVHIKVKYKELFGVDDTGYFVPEMFIEKDLLGREREIIKEK
;
A
#
# COMPACT_ATOMS: atom_id res chain seq x y z
N MET A 1 52.43 29.45 -9.57
CA MET A 1 52.04 28.95 -8.22
C MET A 1 50.57 29.16 -7.87
N LYS A 2 49.95 30.33 -8.11
CA LYS A 2 48.55 30.59 -7.72
C LYS A 2 47.47 29.70 -8.37
N LYS A 3 47.67 29.20 -9.61
CA LYS A 3 46.73 28.26 -10.27
C LYS A 3 46.78 26.82 -9.72
N LYS A 4 47.93 26.36 -9.18
CA LYS A 4 48.04 25.03 -8.56
C LYS A 4 47.42 24.99 -7.17
N ILE A 5 47.47 26.10 -6.42
CA ILE A 5 46.85 26.23 -5.10
C ILE A 5 45.32 26.31 -5.21
N ALA A 6 44.78 26.95 -6.25
CA ALA A 6 43.33 26.99 -6.51
C ALA A 6 42.75 25.61 -6.90
N ILE A 7 43.49 24.80 -7.67
CA ILE A 7 43.07 23.43 -8.01
C ILE A 7 43.18 22.50 -6.80
N PHE A 8 44.22 22.66 -5.97
CA PHE A 8 44.33 21.91 -4.72
C PHE A 8 43.23 22.29 -3.73
N ALA A 9 42.88 23.58 -3.62
CA ALA A 9 41.77 24.05 -2.80
C ALA A 9 40.41 23.61 -3.34
N LEU A 10 40.20 23.55 -4.66
CA LEU A 10 38.96 23.03 -5.27
C LEU A 10 38.83 21.51 -5.10
N ILE A 11 39.93 20.77 -5.20
CA ILE A 11 39.98 19.33 -4.89
C ILE A 11 39.75 19.12 -3.39
N PHE A 12 40.30 19.95 -2.50
CA PHE A 12 40.02 19.90 -1.07
C PHE A 12 38.58 20.30 -0.74
N PHE A 13 37.96 21.22 -1.48
CA PHE A 13 36.59 21.70 -1.26
C PHE A 13 35.53 20.73 -1.81
N VAL A 14 35.87 19.99 -2.88
CA VAL A 14 35.07 18.87 -3.41
C VAL A 14 35.28 17.62 -2.57
N LEU A 15 36.50 17.36 -2.06
CA LEU A 15 36.75 16.27 -1.10
C LEU A 15 36.19 16.58 0.29
N SER A 16 36.04 17.84 0.71
CA SER A 16 35.40 18.20 1.99
C SER A 16 33.88 18.20 1.93
N HIS A 17 33.28 18.12 0.73
CA HIS A 17 31.85 17.81 0.55
C HIS A 17 31.57 16.30 0.60
N PHE A 18 32.60 15.45 0.53
CA PHE A 18 32.53 14.06 0.95
C PHE A 18 32.97 14.00 2.42
N TYR A 19 32.02 14.17 3.33
CA TYR A 19 32.26 13.93 4.76
C TYR A 19 33.00 12.59 4.94
N PRO A 20 33.98 12.49 5.86
CA PRO A 20 34.39 11.18 6.33
C PRO A 20 33.16 10.58 7.01
N GLU A 21 32.59 9.53 6.43
CA GLU A 21 31.61 8.69 7.13
C GLU A 21 32.17 8.40 8.51
N THR A 22 31.38 8.65 9.55
CA THR A 22 31.80 8.33 10.91
C THR A 22 32.08 6.83 10.95
N ILE A 23 33.07 6.39 11.74
CA ILE A 23 33.38 4.95 11.88
C ILE A 23 32.10 4.15 12.23
N ASN A 24 31.18 4.78 12.97
CA ASN A 24 29.88 4.21 13.31
C ASN A 24 28.96 4.03 12.09
N GLU A 25 28.91 4.96 11.14
CA GLU A 25 28.14 4.82 9.89
C GLU A 25 28.69 3.66 9.04
N ILE A 26 30.00 3.58 8.85
CA ILE A 26 30.66 2.48 8.12
C ILE A 26 30.34 1.13 8.77
N LEU A 27 30.43 1.06 10.11
CA LEU A 27 30.13 -0.17 10.86
C LEU A 27 28.64 -0.51 10.80
N SER A 28 27.75 0.49 10.89
CA SER A 28 26.31 0.34 10.73
C SER A 28 25.98 -0.27 9.37
N GLU A 29 26.46 0.33 8.29
CA GLU A 29 26.21 -0.12 6.93
C GLU A 29 26.80 -1.51 6.66
N LYS A 30 28.02 -1.78 7.15
CA LYS A 30 28.64 -3.11 7.03
C LYS A 30 27.79 -4.20 7.69
N ASN A 31 27.30 -3.97 8.92
CA ASN A 31 26.45 -4.94 9.61
C ASN A 31 25.09 -5.07 8.90
N PHE A 32 24.53 -3.96 8.41
CA PHE A 32 23.29 -3.98 7.63
C PHE A 32 23.45 -4.80 6.33
N LYS A 33 24.51 -4.60 5.56
CA LYS A 33 24.82 -5.35 4.33
C LYS A 33 24.91 -6.86 4.60
N ILE A 34 25.65 -7.27 5.63
CA ILE A 34 25.77 -8.68 6.02
C ILE A 34 24.41 -9.21 6.52
N GLY A 35 23.68 -8.40 7.28
CA GLY A 35 22.33 -8.71 7.76
C GLY A 35 21.36 -9.00 6.62
N MET A 36 21.41 -8.21 5.55
CA MET A 36 20.59 -8.42 4.34
C MET A 36 20.90 -9.75 3.64
N ILE A 37 22.17 -10.15 3.57
CA ILE A 37 22.55 -11.46 3.02
C ILE A 37 21.93 -12.58 3.87
N ARG A 38 22.07 -12.51 5.19
CA ARG A 38 21.48 -13.49 6.12
C ARG A 38 19.96 -13.50 6.04
N PHE A 39 19.33 -12.33 5.93
CA PHE A 39 17.88 -12.16 5.78
C PHE A 39 17.37 -12.86 4.51
N TYR A 40 18.00 -12.62 3.36
CA TYR A 40 17.61 -13.29 2.11
C TYR A 40 17.99 -14.77 2.08
N ASN A 41 18.95 -15.20 2.87
CA ASN A 41 19.17 -16.62 3.14
C ASN A 41 18.20 -17.19 4.19
N ARG A 42 17.16 -16.44 4.58
CA ARG A 42 16.17 -16.80 5.61
C ARG A 42 16.79 -17.20 6.96
N GLU A 43 17.99 -16.72 7.25
CA GLU A 43 18.66 -16.88 8.54
C GLU A 43 18.25 -15.73 9.48
N TYR A 44 16.95 -15.63 9.75
CA TYR A 44 16.34 -14.45 10.39
C TYR A 44 16.91 -14.13 11.77
N GLU A 45 17.21 -15.13 12.61
CA GLU A 45 17.84 -14.92 13.92
C GLU A 45 19.23 -14.27 13.80
N ALA A 46 20.03 -14.68 12.82
CA ALA A 46 21.33 -14.09 12.55
C ALA A 46 21.18 -12.66 11.97
N ALA A 47 20.19 -12.45 11.10
CA ALA A 47 19.86 -11.15 10.56
C ALA A 47 19.43 -10.16 11.65
N ILE A 48 18.58 -10.59 12.61
CA ILE A 48 18.17 -9.80 13.78
C ILE A 48 19.40 -9.29 14.53
N GLN A 49 20.35 -10.18 14.88
CA GLN A 49 21.58 -9.79 15.59
C GLN A 49 22.39 -8.74 14.82
N LEU A 50 22.51 -8.90 13.50
CA LEU A 50 23.25 -7.97 12.64
C LEU A 50 22.55 -6.62 12.48
N PHE A 51 21.23 -6.60 12.33
CA PHE A 51 20.46 -5.36 12.24
C PHE A 51 20.44 -4.61 13.57
N SER A 52 20.25 -5.30 14.69
CA SER A 52 20.37 -4.70 16.02
C SER A 52 21.77 -4.12 16.25
N LYS A 53 22.82 -4.83 15.81
CA LYS A 53 24.18 -4.32 15.86
C LYS A 53 24.38 -3.09 14.96
N ALA A 54 23.80 -3.05 13.77
CA ALA A 54 23.83 -1.87 12.91
C ALA A 54 23.20 -0.65 13.62
N LEU A 55 22.02 -0.84 14.22
CA LEU A 55 21.32 0.20 14.99
C LEU A 55 22.06 0.64 16.25
N SER A 56 22.87 -0.23 16.86
CA SER A 56 23.71 0.15 18.00
C SER A 56 24.78 1.17 17.63
N PHE A 57 25.27 1.14 16.38
CA PHE A 57 26.19 2.15 15.86
C PHE A 57 25.45 3.39 15.34
N GLN A 58 24.29 3.20 14.69
CA GLN A 58 23.50 4.29 14.10
C GLN A 58 21.99 4.08 14.33
N PRO A 59 21.44 4.62 15.43
CA PRO A 59 20.02 4.43 15.79
C PRO A 59 19.01 4.98 14.78
N LEU A 60 19.43 5.98 13.96
CA LEU A 60 18.64 6.62 12.91
C LEU A 60 18.73 5.90 11.55
N ASN A 61 19.37 4.72 11.47
CA ASN A 61 19.36 3.93 10.24
C ASN A 61 17.96 3.33 10.00
N HIS A 62 17.12 4.06 9.26
CA HIS A 62 15.73 3.69 8.96
C HIS A 62 15.63 2.34 8.24
N LYS A 63 16.55 2.04 7.31
CA LYS A 63 16.58 0.76 6.59
C LYS A 63 16.85 -0.40 7.54
N ALA A 64 17.88 -0.29 8.38
CA ALA A 64 18.20 -1.33 9.35
C ALA A 64 17.05 -1.59 10.33
N ARG A 65 16.34 -0.54 10.77
CA ARG A 65 15.16 -0.68 11.64
C ARG A 65 13.98 -1.34 10.94
N TYR A 66 13.69 -0.93 9.71
CA TYR A 66 12.66 -1.56 8.90
C TYR A 66 12.89 -3.08 8.75
N TYR A 67 14.11 -3.46 8.36
CA TYR A 67 14.46 -4.87 8.17
C TYR A 67 14.62 -5.65 9.49
N LEU A 68 14.94 -4.99 10.60
CA LEU A 68 14.90 -5.61 11.93
C LEU A 68 13.46 -6.03 12.28
N GLY A 69 12.49 -5.11 12.14
CA GLY A 69 11.08 -5.43 12.34
C GLY A 69 10.63 -6.55 11.39
N TYR A 70 11.09 -6.52 10.15
CA TYR A 70 10.75 -7.54 9.18
C TYR A 70 11.37 -8.91 9.50
N ALA A 71 12.60 -8.95 10.00
CA ALA A 71 13.26 -10.18 10.45
C ALA A 71 12.58 -10.77 11.67
N TYR A 72 12.17 -9.95 12.65
CA TYR A 72 11.36 -10.38 13.78
C TYR A 72 10.04 -11.01 13.33
N LEU A 73 9.34 -10.39 12.39
CA LEU A 73 8.08 -10.93 11.89
C LEU A 73 8.28 -12.29 11.20
N ASN A 74 9.32 -12.41 10.35
CA ASN A 74 9.63 -13.66 9.65
C ASN A 74 10.20 -14.75 10.58
N SER A 75 10.59 -14.42 11.82
CA SER A 75 10.95 -15.40 12.85
C SER A 75 9.83 -15.61 13.89
N GLY A 76 8.61 -15.15 13.62
CA GLY A 76 7.44 -15.34 14.48
C GLY A 76 7.22 -14.29 15.56
N TYR A 77 8.19 -13.39 15.82
CA TYR A 77 8.13 -12.39 16.88
C TYR A 77 7.34 -11.14 16.45
N ALA A 78 6.03 -11.30 16.21
CA ALA A 78 5.17 -10.23 15.69
C ALA A 78 5.12 -8.96 16.58
N LYS A 79 5.15 -9.12 17.91
CA LYS A 79 5.15 -7.99 18.84
C LYS A 79 6.43 -7.14 18.72
N ASN A 80 7.59 -7.78 18.63
CA ASN A 80 8.87 -7.08 18.39
C ASN A 80 8.87 -6.38 17.03
N ALA A 81 8.26 -6.99 16.01
CA ALA A 81 8.11 -6.35 14.69
C ALA A 81 7.26 -5.07 14.78
N ILE A 82 6.13 -5.12 15.50
CA ILE A 82 5.27 -3.96 15.76
C ILE A 82 6.07 -2.85 16.45
N ASP A 83 6.80 -3.16 17.52
CA ASP A 83 7.57 -2.18 18.28
C ASP A 83 8.60 -1.45 17.39
N GLU A 84 9.33 -2.20 16.55
CA GLU A 84 10.33 -1.61 15.65
C GLU A 84 9.71 -0.72 14.57
N TRP A 85 8.55 -1.11 14.02
CA TRP A 85 7.86 -0.31 13.01
C TRP A 85 7.11 0.90 13.60
N GLU A 86 6.55 0.78 14.81
CA GLU A 86 6.04 1.94 15.56
C GLU A 86 7.16 2.94 15.84
N ASN A 87 8.34 2.45 16.24
CA ASN A 87 9.52 3.30 16.46
C ASN A 87 10.04 3.92 15.16
N LEU A 88 10.03 3.18 14.05
CA LEU A 88 10.39 3.71 12.74
C LEU A 88 9.48 4.88 12.33
N ILE A 89 8.17 4.77 12.59
CA ILE A 89 7.21 5.87 12.34
C ILE A 89 7.54 7.08 13.21
N LYS A 90 7.79 6.88 14.52
CA LYS A 90 8.14 7.96 15.45
C LYS A 90 9.42 8.71 15.03
N LEU A 91 10.37 8.02 14.40
CA LEU A 91 11.62 8.60 13.90
C LEU A 91 11.48 9.26 12.51
N GLY A 92 10.29 9.29 11.93
CA GLY A 92 10.04 9.90 10.62
C GLY A 92 10.34 8.99 9.41
N GLY A 93 10.64 7.70 9.63
CA GLY A 93 10.91 6.72 8.57
C GLY A 93 9.68 5.88 8.15
N GLY A 94 8.51 6.13 8.73
CA GLY A 94 7.31 5.33 8.51
C GLY A 94 6.50 5.72 7.27
N ASN A 95 6.78 5.08 6.14
CA ASN A 95 5.98 5.23 4.92
C ASN A 95 4.60 4.53 5.06
N TYR A 96 3.76 4.66 4.03
CA TYR A 96 2.43 4.03 4.02
C TYR A 96 2.48 2.52 4.15
N GLN A 97 3.42 1.86 3.48
CA GLN A 97 3.57 0.41 3.50
C GLN A 97 3.83 -0.10 4.92
N VAL A 98 4.67 0.58 5.70
CA VAL A 98 4.91 0.27 7.12
C VAL A 98 3.63 0.41 7.94
N LYS A 99 2.89 1.52 7.75
CA LYS A 99 1.60 1.74 8.45
C LYS A 99 0.55 0.68 8.09
N GLN A 100 0.50 0.26 6.82
CA GLN A 100 -0.40 -0.81 6.38
C GLN A 100 -0.01 -2.16 6.97
N LYS A 101 1.28 -2.52 6.97
CA LYS A 101 1.75 -3.75 7.63
C LYS A 101 1.42 -3.74 9.13
N LEU A 102 1.52 -2.59 9.80
CA LEU A 102 1.11 -2.44 11.20
C LEU A 102 -0.40 -2.61 11.39
N ASN A 103 -1.23 -1.95 10.58
CA ASN A 103 -2.68 -2.10 10.65
C ASN A 103 -3.11 -3.56 10.41
N ASP A 104 -2.49 -4.26 9.45
CA ASP A 104 -2.74 -5.69 9.21
C ASP A 104 -2.34 -6.56 10.41
N LEU A 105 -1.24 -6.22 11.09
CA LEU A 105 -0.80 -6.92 12.31
C LEU A 105 -1.69 -6.60 13.50
N TYR A 106 -2.11 -5.35 13.70
CA TYR A 106 -3.04 -4.98 14.77
C TYR A 106 -4.37 -5.71 14.62
N PHE A 107 -4.93 -5.73 13.41
CA PHE A 107 -6.15 -6.46 13.12
C PHE A 107 -5.99 -7.95 13.42
N ARG A 108 -4.90 -8.58 12.95
CA ARG A 108 -4.66 -10.03 13.15
C ARG A 108 -4.47 -10.41 14.62
N LEU A 109 -3.79 -9.56 15.37
CA LEU A 109 -3.50 -9.79 16.79
C LEU A 109 -4.60 -9.22 17.71
N SER A 110 -5.72 -8.75 17.15
CA SER A 110 -6.82 -8.12 17.89
C SER A 110 -6.36 -7.00 18.81
N ILE A 111 -5.39 -6.19 18.36
CA ILE A 111 -4.88 -5.02 19.07
C ILE A 111 -5.76 -3.83 18.69
N ASP A 112 -6.35 -3.15 19.68
CA ASP A 112 -7.18 -1.96 19.47
C ASP A 112 -6.32 -0.72 19.19
N LYS A 113 -5.72 -0.70 18.00
CA LYS A 113 -4.94 0.39 17.43
C LYS A 113 -5.17 0.42 15.93
N SER A 114 -5.21 1.62 15.37
CA SER A 114 -5.14 1.83 13.93
C SER A 114 -4.40 3.11 13.64
N TYR A 115 -3.51 3.08 12.65
CA TYR A 115 -3.04 4.31 12.03
C TYR A 115 -4.16 4.85 11.14
N ASP A 116 -4.70 6.02 11.52
CA ASP A 116 -5.57 6.78 10.63
C ASP A 116 -4.74 7.30 9.46
N TYR A 117 -5.31 7.11 8.28
CA TYR A 117 -4.74 7.60 7.05
C TYR A 117 -5.43 8.92 6.73
N SER A 118 -4.95 10.03 7.32
CA SER A 118 -5.22 11.38 6.82
C SER A 118 -4.82 11.38 5.34
N TYR A 119 -5.79 11.19 4.43
CA TYR A 119 -5.58 10.73 3.06
C TYR A 119 -4.35 11.37 2.39
N PRO A 120 -3.20 10.69 2.34
CA PRO A 120 -2.06 11.21 1.61
C PRO A 120 -2.39 10.89 0.17
N TYR A 121 -2.82 11.89 -0.59
CA TYR A 121 -3.06 11.67 -2.00
C TYR A 121 -1.75 11.30 -2.69
N VAL A 122 -1.82 10.85 -3.93
CA VAL A 122 -0.65 10.65 -4.81
C VAL A 122 -1.07 11.00 -6.21
N PHE A 123 -0.23 11.75 -6.90
CA PHE A 123 -0.45 12.06 -8.30
C PHE A 123 -0.60 10.76 -9.10
N SER A 124 -1.73 10.61 -9.79
CA SER A 124 -2.03 9.43 -10.59
C SER A 124 -1.69 9.66 -12.05
N LYS A 125 -2.31 10.68 -12.68
CA LYS A 125 -2.14 11.01 -14.10
C LYS A 125 -2.65 12.41 -14.41
N LEU A 126 -2.27 12.93 -15.57
CA LEU A 126 -2.95 14.05 -16.23
C LEU A 126 -4.01 13.50 -17.18
N TYR A 127 -5.21 14.07 -17.14
CA TYR A 127 -6.22 13.91 -18.18
C TYR A 127 -6.10 15.05 -19.19
N ASN A 128 -5.76 14.69 -20.43
CA ASN A 128 -5.52 15.59 -21.56
C ASN A 128 -6.62 15.50 -22.65
N GLY A 129 -7.75 14.84 -22.36
CA GLY A 129 -8.87 14.72 -23.31
C GLY A 129 -9.51 16.08 -23.65
N LEU A 130 -9.25 17.10 -22.84
CA LEU A 130 -9.65 18.49 -23.07
C LEU A 130 -8.90 19.18 -24.21
N GLU A 131 -7.85 18.60 -24.81
CA GLU A 131 -7.11 19.22 -25.91
C GLU A 131 -7.55 18.73 -27.31
N GLN A 132 -8.40 17.71 -27.39
CA GLN A 132 -8.65 16.97 -28.63
C GLN A 132 -9.95 17.37 -29.36
N GLY A 133 -9.85 17.63 -30.66
CA GLY A 133 -11.00 17.79 -31.56
C GLY A 133 -11.95 18.96 -31.22
N MET A 134 -13.26 18.73 -31.35
CA MET A 134 -14.31 19.71 -30.99
C MET A 134 -14.48 19.87 -29.46
N HIS A 135 -13.69 19.17 -28.66
CA HIS A 135 -13.78 19.11 -27.20
C HIS A 135 -12.74 19.99 -26.51
N LYS A 136 -12.05 20.83 -27.29
CA LYS A 136 -11.00 21.71 -26.79
C LYS A 136 -11.53 22.65 -25.70
N ILE A 137 -11.05 22.51 -24.46
CA ILE A 137 -11.28 23.45 -23.36
C ILE A 137 -10.00 24.24 -23.14
N ASP A 138 -9.95 25.45 -23.69
CA ASP A 138 -8.85 26.37 -23.42
C ASP A 138 -9.01 26.94 -22.00
N ARG A 139 -8.00 26.81 -21.14
CA ARG A 139 -7.99 27.37 -19.78
C ARG A 139 -9.16 26.88 -18.92
N PRO A 140 -9.21 25.57 -18.61
CA PRO A 140 -10.20 25.03 -17.67
C PRO A 140 -10.08 25.79 -16.35
N SER A 141 -11.22 26.21 -15.81
CA SER A 141 -11.30 26.98 -14.56
C SER A 141 -11.97 26.17 -13.46
N PHE A 142 -13.30 26.21 -13.37
CA PHE A 142 -14.02 25.53 -12.30
C PHE A 142 -14.39 24.12 -12.69
N ILE A 143 -14.50 23.25 -11.68
CA ILE A 143 -14.84 21.85 -11.84
C ILE A 143 -15.77 21.39 -10.71
N ILE A 144 -16.82 20.65 -11.05
CA ILE A 144 -17.72 20.06 -10.05
C ILE A 144 -18.11 18.65 -10.44
N TYR A 145 -18.18 17.76 -9.45
CA TYR A 145 -18.61 16.38 -9.61
C TYR A 145 -20.12 16.24 -9.40
N ASP A 146 -20.79 15.61 -10.36
CA ASP A 146 -22.18 15.20 -10.30
C ASP A 146 -22.27 13.74 -9.83
N GLU A 147 -22.58 13.55 -8.54
CA GLU A 147 -22.66 12.23 -7.92
C GLU A 147 -23.79 11.35 -8.50
N LYS A 148 -24.94 11.94 -8.85
CA LYS A 148 -26.07 11.15 -9.40
C LYS A 148 -25.79 10.63 -10.81
N ARG A 149 -24.91 11.28 -11.59
CA ARG A 149 -24.54 10.88 -12.95
C ARG A 149 -23.15 10.24 -13.07
N ASP A 150 -22.36 10.26 -12.01
CA ASP A 150 -20.94 9.86 -12.03
C ASP A 150 -20.17 10.58 -13.16
N SER A 151 -20.31 11.91 -13.17
CA SER A 151 -19.76 12.78 -14.23
C SER A 151 -19.22 14.09 -13.64
N MET A 152 -18.46 14.83 -14.42
CA MET A 152 -17.84 16.10 -14.00
C MET A 152 -18.19 17.20 -14.99
N LEU A 153 -18.60 18.35 -14.47
CA LEU A 153 -18.81 19.56 -15.24
C LEU A 153 -17.58 20.45 -15.11
N ILE A 154 -17.08 20.96 -16.25
CA ILE A 154 -15.89 21.80 -16.30
C ILE A 154 -16.19 23.08 -17.08
N SER A 155 -15.90 24.22 -16.47
CA SER A 155 -16.00 25.53 -17.10
C SER A 155 -14.65 26.00 -17.62
N SER A 156 -14.67 27.06 -18.43
CA SER A 156 -13.44 27.69 -18.88
C SER A 156 -13.63 29.19 -19.10
N THR A 157 -12.59 29.95 -18.74
CA THR A 157 -12.58 31.41 -18.89
C THR A 157 -12.43 31.88 -20.35
N LYS A 158 -12.19 30.96 -21.29
CA LYS A 158 -11.94 31.29 -22.69
C LYS A 158 -12.96 30.64 -23.62
N THR A 159 -13.37 29.41 -23.32
CA THR A 159 -14.45 28.75 -24.02
C THR A 159 -15.78 29.26 -23.50
N ARG A 160 -16.75 29.43 -24.39
CA ARG A 160 -18.07 29.94 -24.04
C ARG A 160 -19.04 28.78 -23.82
N TYR A 161 -18.63 27.69 -23.22
CA TYR A 161 -19.52 26.58 -22.89
C TYR A 161 -18.93 25.79 -21.74
N VAL A 162 -19.80 25.05 -21.05
CA VAL A 162 -19.40 24.09 -20.02
C VAL A 162 -19.42 22.70 -20.65
N VAL A 163 -18.45 21.86 -20.34
CA VAL A 163 -18.41 20.46 -20.79
C VAL A 163 -18.75 19.52 -19.65
N GLU A 164 -19.41 18.41 -19.98
CA GLU A 164 -19.65 17.29 -19.06
C GLU A 164 -18.85 16.09 -19.54
N ILE A 165 -17.98 15.55 -18.68
CA ILE A 165 -17.25 14.30 -18.92
C ILE A 165 -17.74 13.23 -17.96
N ASP A 166 -17.86 11.98 -18.39
CA ASP A 166 -18.18 10.86 -17.48
C ASP A 166 -16.95 10.42 -16.66
N GLY A 167 -17.16 9.52 -15.69
CA GLY A 167 -16.08 8.96 -14.86
C GLY A 167 -14.98 8.20 -15.63
N SER A 168 -15.18 7.89 -16.92
CA SER A 168 -14.14 7.35 -17.80
C SER A 168 -13.29 8.43 -18.49
N GLY A 169 -13.71 9.70 -18.38
CA GLY A 169 -13.13 10.83 -19.07
C GLY A 169 -13.65 11.02 -20.49
N LYS A 170 -14.79 10.43 -20.85
CA LYS A 170 -15.40 10.64 -22.16
C LYS A 170 -16.36 11.83 -22.10
N LEU A 171 -16.34 12.70 -23.13
CA LEU A 171 -17.31 13.77 -23.22
C LEU A 171 -18.73 13.22 -23.38
N VAL A 172 -19.62 13.63 -22.48
CA VAL A 172 -21.05 13.37 -22.51
C VAL A 172 -21.76 14.43 -23.36
N ARG A 173 -21.53 15.72 -23.07
CA ARG A 173 -22.18 16.85 -23.76
C ARG A 173 -21.52 18.21 -23.48
N SER A 174 -22.07 19.26 -24.10
CA SER A 174 -21.77 20.67 -23.80
C SER A 174 -23.04 21.44 -23.43
N ILE A 175 -22.92 22.39 -22.51
CA ILE A 175 -24.01 23.24 -22.00
C ILE A 175 -23.76 24.70 -22.41
N GLY A 176 -24.85 25.41 -22.77
CA GLY A 176 -24.83 26.81 -23.21
C GLY A 176 -24.26 27.03 -24.62
N ARG A 177 -24.13 25.96 -25.41
CA ARG A 177 -23.83 26.02 -26.84
C ARG A 177 -24.49 24.85 -27.55
N LYS A 178 -25.32 25.15 -28.55
CA LYS A 178 -25.75 24.17 -29.55
C LYS A 178 -24.84 24.24 -30.78
N PRO A 179 -24.58 23.11 -31.47
CA PRO A 179 -23.86 23.12 -32.74
C PRO A 179 -24.53 24.08 -33.74
N GLY A 180 -23.76 25.05 -34.25
CA GLY A 180 -24.26 26.05 -35.21
C GLY A 180 -24.90 27.30 -34.61
N GLU A 181 -25.09 27.37 -33.28
CA GLU A 181 -25.65 28.55 -32.59
C GLU A 181 -24.57 29.32 -31.81
N PHE A 182 -24.85 30.60 -31.53
CA PHE A 182 -24.06 31.37 -30.59
C PHE A 182 -24.22 30.81 -29.17
N SER A 183 -23.18 30.97 -28.37
CA SER A 183 -23.23 30.58 -26.96
C SER A 183 -24.04 31.58 -26.14
N ASP A 184 -24.77 31.05 -25.15
CA ASP A 184 -25.44 31.82 -24.11
C ASP A 184 -24.45 32.53 -23.15
N PHE A 185 -23.20 32.05 -23.12
CA PHE A 185 -22.13 32.52 -22.24
C PHE A 185 -21.16 33.50 -22.92
N LYS A 186 -20.61 34.40 -22.11
CA LYS A 186 -19.50 35.28 -22.44
C LYS A 186 -18.19 34.82 -21.80
N MET A 187 -18.22 34.36 -20.54
CA MET A 187 -17.09 33.80 -19.81
C MET A 187 -17.59 32.98 -18.60
N PRO A 188 -17.99 31.71 -18.80
CA PRO A 188 -18.52 30.88 -17.72
C PRO A 188 -17.41 30.55 -16.70
N THR A 189 -17.72 30.71 -15.42
CA THR A 189 -16.81 30.53 -14.29
C THR A 189 -17.38 29.50 -13.31
N GLY A 190 -17.83 29.89 -12.11
CA GLY A 190 -18.25 28.96 -11.07
C GLY A 190 -19.42 28.07 -11.48
N LEU A 191 -19.41 26.85 -10.97
CA LEU A 191 -20.39 25.81 -11.23
C LEU A 191 -20.96 25.32 -9.91
N TYR A 192 -22.27 25.15 -9.83
CA TYR A 192 -22.90 24.49 -8.69
C TYR A 192 -24.11 23.66 -9.11
N ILE A 193 -24.28 22.49 -8.49
CA ILE A 193 -25.41 21.58 -8.76
C ILE A 193 -26.26 21.51 -7.49
N TYR A 194 -27.54 21.85 -7.61
CA TYR A 194 -28.51 21.76 -6.53
C TYR A 194 -29.90 21.47 -7.10
N ASP A 195 -30.65 20.56 -6.47
CA ASP A 195 -32.04 20.24 -6.85
C ASP A 195 -32.26 20.02 -8.37
N ASP A 196 -31.41 19.18 -8.99
CA ASP A 196 -31.41 18.87 -10.43
C ASP A 196 -31.31 20.11 -11.36
N LYS A 197 -30.79 21.22 -10.84
CA LYS A 197 -30.41 22.42 -11.58
C LYS A 197 -28.90 22.62 -11.56
N ILE A 198 -28.40 23.26 -12.61
CA ILE A 198 -27.00 23.63 -12.77
C ILE A 198 -26.96 25.16 -12.78
N TYR A 199 -26.29 25.72 -11.79
CA TYR A 199 -26.03 27.14 -11.64
C TYR A 199 -24.65 27.44 -12.21
N ILE A 200 -24.57 28.42 -13.10
CA ILE A 200 -23.34 28.78 -13.80
C ILE A 200 -23.15 30.29 -13.68
N ALA A 201 -22.08 30.70 -13.00
CA ALA A 201 -21.66 32.09 -13.01
C ALA A 201 -21.05 32.43 -14.36
N ASP A 202 -21.35 33.61 -14.87
CA ASP A 202 -20.67 34.15 -16.04
C ASP A 202 -20.08 35.52 -15.71
N TYR A 203 -18.76 35.55 -15.60
CA TYR A 203 -18.02 36.73 -15.19
C TYR A 203 -18.21 37.91 -16.13
N LYS A 204 -18.27 37.69 -17.45
CA LYS A 204 -18.39 38.80 -18.42
C LYS A 204 -19.83 39.19 -18.70
N ALA A 205 -20.78 38.30 -18.42
CA ALA A 205 -22.20 38.62 -18.50
C ALA A 205 -22.71 39.31 -17.23
N ASP A 206 -21.92 39.33 -16.15
CA ASP A 206 -22.30 39.89 -14.84
C ASP A 206 -23.59 39.23 -14.32
N SER A 207 -23.68 37.90 -14.41
CA SER A 207 -24.93 37.17 -14.16
C SER A 207 -24.72 35.70 -13.79
N ILE A 208 -25.74 35.11 -13.17
CA ILE A 208 -25.87 33.67 -12.94
C ILE A 208 -26.91 33.10 -13.89
N PHE A 209 -26.56 32.04 -14.61
CA PHE A 209 -27.45 31.27 -15.46
C PHE A 209 -27.90 30.00 -14.74
N ILE A 210 -29.14 29.61 -14.95
CA ILE A 210 -29.74 28.40 -14.38
C ILE A 210 -30.18 27.51 -15.53
N PHE A 211 -29.68 26.29 -15.54
CA PHE A 211 -30.07 25.22 -16.46
C PHE A 211 -30.71 24.08 -15.67
N ASN A 212 -31.56 23.30 -16.32
CA ASN A 212 -31.90 21.99 -15.77
C ASN A 212 -30.72 21.03 -15.98
N ARG A 213 -30.80 19.87 -15.34
CA ARG A 213 -29.79 18.84 -15.53
C ARG A 213 -29.69 18.28 -16.94
N ASP A 214 -30.64 18.53 -17.83
CA ASP A 214 -30.54 18.16 -19.24
C ASP A 214 -29.81 19.20 -20.10
N GLY A 215 -29.34 20.29 -19.47
CA GLY A 215 -28.63 21.37 -20.16
C GLY A 215 -29.57 22.34 -20.87
N LYS A 216 -30.88 22.29 -20.57
CA LYS A 216 -31.87 23.24 -21.06
C LYS A 216 -31.86 24.48 -20.18
N TYR A 217 -31.74 25.66 -20.81
CA TYR A 217 -31.83 26.95 -20.13
C TYR A 217 -33.18 27.12 -19.43
N LEU A 218 -33.15 27.57 -18.17
CA LEU A 218 -34.33 27.82 -17.35
C LEU A 218 -34.50 29.31 -17.05
N ASN A 219 -33.47 29.95 -16.51
CA ASN A 219 -33.55 31.34 -16.06
C ASN A 219 -32.15 31.98 -15.95
N LYS A 220 -32.11 33.30 -15.77
CA LYS A 220 -30.88 34.08 -15.52
C LYS A 220 -31.23 35.27 -14.62
N PHE A 221 -30.33 35.62 -13.70
CA PHE A 221 -30.42 36.85 -12.92
C PHE A 221 -29.04 37.46 -12.66
N GLY A 222 -29.03 38.66 -12.10
CA GLY A 222 -27.82 39.46 -11.87
C GLY A 222 -27.62 40.53 -12.94
N THR A 223 -27.25 41.72 -12.49
CA THR A 223 -26.90 42.86 -13.35
C THR A 223 -25.66 43.54 -12.82
N ARG A 224 -24.81 44.01 -13.74
CA ARG A 224 -23.61 44.78 -13.40
C ARG A 224 -23.95 46.00 -12.56
N GLY A 225 -23.15 46.22 -11.51
CA GLY A 225 -23.22 47.40 -10.67
C GLY A 225 -22.53 47.17 -9.34
N ILE A 226 -22.54 48.19 -8.48
CA ILE A 226 -21.95 48.16 -7.13
C ILE A 226 -23.03 48.17 -6.04
N GLY A 227 -24.30 48.33 -6.40
CA GLY A 227 -25.42 48.36 -5.47
C GLY A 227 -25.64 47.02 -4.78
N SER A 228 -26.45 47.00 -3.72
CA SER A 228 -26.73 45.80 -2.93
C SER A 228 -27.32 44.66 -3.75
N THR A 229 -28.14 44.93 -4.76
CA THR A 229 -28.76 43.91 -5.62
C THR A 229 -27.93 43.56 -6.87
N ASN A 230 -26.81 44.24 -7.09
CA ASN A 230 -25.96 44.04 -8.27
C ASN A 230 -24.86 43.03 -8.01
N ILE A 231 -24.35 42.44 -9.10
CA ILE A 231 -23.22 41.52 -9.09
C ILE A 231 -22.29 41.92 -10.25
N ALA A 232 -20.98 42.00 -10.00
CA ALA A 232 -19.97 42.34 -10.97
C ALA A 232 -18.90 41.24 -11.02
N GLY A 233 -18.78 40.57 -12.17
CA GLY A 233 -17.82 39.47 -12.34
C GLY A 233 -18.04 38.29 -11.40
N PRO A 234 -19.22 37.64 -11.37
CA PRO A 234 -19.44 36.50 -10.49
C PRO A 234 -18.45 35.37 -10.78
N MET A 235 -17.97 34.71 -9.72
CA MET A 235 -17.07 33.56 -9.81
C MET A 235 -17.65 32.34 -9.09
N GLY A 236 -17.13 31.96 -7.92
CA GLY A 236 -17.64 30.83 -7.15
C GLY A 236 -19.10 30.95 -6.72
N ILE A 237 -19.74 29.80 -6.58
CA ILE A 237 -21.14 29.65 -6.16
C ILE A 237 -21.23 28.55 -5.11
N TYR A 238 -21.97 28.78 -4.04
CA TYR A 238 -22.35 27.77 -3.06
C TYR A 238 -23.83 27.91 -2.70
N ILE A 239 -24.55 26.79 -2.59
CA ILE A 239 -25.93 26.77 -2.08
C ILE A 239 -25.94 26.01 -0.75
N SER A 240 -26.37 26.66 0.32
CA SER A 240 -26.48 26.02 1.63
C SER A 240 -27.69 25.09 1.72
N PRO A 241 -27.70 24.12 2.66
CA PRO A 241 -28.87 23.29 2.93
C PRO A 241 -30.16 24.09 3.22
N ASP A 242 -30.04 25.29 3.80
CA ASP A 242 -31.16 26.21 4.04
C ASP A 242 -31.61 27.00 2.79
N GLU A 243 -31.19 26.58 1.59
CA GLU A 243 -31.56 27.15 0.30
C GLU A 243 -31.15 28.61 0.08
N TYR A 244 -30.03 29.02 0.68
CA TYR A 244 -29.39 30.31 0.38
C TYR A 244 -28.27 30.15 -0.63
N LEU A 245 -28.26 31.03 -1.62
CA LEU A 245 -27.28 31.11 -2.68
C LEU A 245 -26.21 32.14 -2.32
N PHE A 246 -24.97 31.69 -2.15
CA PHE A 246 -23.80 32.52 -1.91
C PHE A 246 -23.01 32.65 -3.21
N ILE A 247 -22.79 33.88 -3.66
CA ILE A 247 -22.11 34.19 -4.92
C ILE A 247 -20.90 35.05 -4.60
N VAL A 248 -19.74 34.64 -5.12
CA VAL A 248 -18.54 35.47 -5.10
C VAL A 248 -18.70 36.61 -6.09
N ASP A 249 -18.86 37.83 -5.58
CA ASP A 249 -18.94 39.07 -6.35
C ASP A 249 -17.52 39.67 -6.49
N ASN A 250 -16.70 39.01 -7.32
CA ASN A 250 -15.25 39.27 -7.43
C ASN A 250 -14.94 40.74 -7.74
N GLY A 251 -15.75 41.39 -8.59
CA GLY A 251 -15.55 42.78 -9.00
C GLY A 251 -15.82 43.80 -7.90
N ASN A 252 -16.58 43.42 -6.87
CA ASN A 252 -16.95 44.26 -5.74
C ASN A 252 -16.33 43.79 -4.41
N ASP A 253 -15.39 42.85 -4.43
CA ASP A 253 -14.66 42.37 -3.25
C ASP A 253 -15.57 41.88 -2.10
N ARG A 254 -16.62 41.10 -2.41
CA ARG A 254 -17.61 40.63 -1.42
C ARG A 254 -18.25 39.29 -1.79
N ILE A 255 -18.99 38.69 -0.85
CA ILE A 255 -19.94 37.61 -1.11
C ILE A 255 -21.36 38.16 -1.04
N GLN A 256 -22.19 37.82 -2.02
CA GLN A 256 -23.60 38.19 -2.05
C GLN A 256 -24.46 36.96 -1.70
N LYS A 257 -25.37 37.13 -0.75
CA LYS A 257 -26.35 36.11 -0.35
C LYS A 257 -27.71 36.44 -0.95
N PHE A 258 -28.27 35.49 -1.70
CA PHE A 258 -29.60 35.54 -2.30
C PHE A 258 -30.42 34.34 -1.83
N ASP A 259 -31.74 34.41 -2.01
CA ASP A 259 -32.56 33.21 -2.04
C ASP A 259 -32.49 32.52 -3.43
N LEU A 260 -33.05 31.32 -3.57
CA LEU A 260 -33.10 30.62 -4.87
C LEU A 260 -34.01 31.28 -5.92
N LYS A 261 -34.82 32.28 -5.54
CA LYS A 261 -35.64 33.08 -6.48
C LYS A 261 -34.84 34.25 -7.07
N GLY A 262 -33.67 34.55 -6.50
CA GLY A 262 -32.80 35.65 -6.91
C GLY A 262 -33.06 36.96 -6.16
N GLU A 263 -33.82 36.93 -5.06
CA GLU A 263 -34.01 38.08 -4.18
C GLU A 263 -32.81 38.23 -3.25
N TRP A 264 -32.30 39.47 -3.15
CA TRP A 264 -31.12 39.77 -2.35
C TRP A 264 -31.43 39.76 -0.86
N ILE A 265 -30.51 39.22 -0.06
CA ILE A 265 -30.65 39.10 1.39
C ILE A 265 -29.61 39.96 2.12
N GLN A 266 -28.33 39.71 1.86
CA GLN A 266 -27.23 40.44 2.52
C GLN A 266 -25.93 40.35 1.72
N SER A 267 -25.00 41.23 2.09
CA SER A 267 -23.61 41.19 1.64
C SER A 267 -22.71 40.75 2.79
N ILE A 268 -21.66 39.97 2.51
CA ILE A 268 -20.72 39.43 3.48
C ILE A 268 -19.28 39.76 3.05
N GLY A 269 -18.44 40.15 4.02
CA GLY A 269 -17.01 40.32 3.82
C GLY A 269 -16.60 41.65 3.17
N GLU A 270 -17.50 42.64 3.06
CA GLU A 270 -17.17 43.98 2.56
C GLU A 270 -16.05 44.62 3.39
N GLY A 271 -15.01 45.09 2.69
CA GLY A 271 -13.81 45.65 3.33
C GLY A 271 -12.86 44.63 3.97
N LEU A 272 -13.24 43.35 4.03
CA LEU A 272 -12.41 42.26 4.56
C LEU A 272 -11.77 41.41 3.46
N LEU A 273 -12.47 41.25 2.34
CA LEU A 273 -12.05 40.46 1.18
C LEU A 273 -11.34 41.32 0.13
N LYS A 274 -10.49 40.68 -0.69
CA LYS A 274 -9.86 41.29 -1.85
C LYS A 274 -9.72 40.29 -3.00
N ARG A 275 -10.47 40.55 -4.08
CA ARG A 275 -10.65 39.68 -5.26
C ARG A 275 -10.93 38.24 -4.84
N PRO A 276 -11.99 37.98 -4.07
CA PRO A 276 -12.35 36.62 -3.72
C PRO A 276 -12.65 35.81 -4.99
N THR A 277 -12.29 34.54 -5.03
CA THR A 277 -12.42 33.72 -6.25
C THR A 277 -13.51 32.66 -6.12
N ASP A 278 -13.57 32.00 -4.97
CA ASP A 278 -14.44 30.84 -4.78
C ASP A 278 -15.00 30.73 -3.36
N VAL A 279 -16.07 29.96 -3.20
CA VAL A 279 -16.79 29.78 -1.94
C VAL A 279 -17.29 28.33 -1.80
N ALA A 280 -17.07 27.74 -0.63
CA ALA A 280 -17.62 26.45 -0.21
C ALA A 280 -18.20 26.57 1.20
N GLY A 281 -19.06 25.65 1.62
CA GLY A 281 -19.62 25.69 2.97
C GLY A 281 -20.15 24.36 3.47
N GLN A 282 -20.32 24.29 4.79
CA GLN A 282 -20.95 23.19 5.54
C GLN A 282 -21.34 23.72 6.92
N ASP A 283 -22.38 23.15 7.55
CA ASP A 283 -22.71 23.42 8.96
C ASP A 283 -22.86 24.92 9.32
N ASN A 284 -23.52 25.69 8.44
CA ASN A 284 -23.71 27.15 8.58
C ASN A 284 -22.42 27.99 8.56
N ILE A 285 -21.33 27.43 8.05
CA ILE A 285 -20.07 28.14 7.80
C ILE A 285 -19.83 28.18 6.30
N ILE A 286 -19.42 29.34 5.80
CA ILE A 286 -18.88 29.51 4.45
C ILE A 286 -17.39 29.83 4.53
N TYR A 287 -16.64 29.32 3.57
CA TYR A 287 -15.20 29.52 3.42
C TYR A 287 -14.95 30.17 2.07
N VAL A 288 -14.21 31.27 2.06
CA VAL A 288 -14.01 32.13 0.91
C VAL A 288 -12.52 32.24 0.62
N THR A 289 -12.11 31.92 -0.60
CA THR A 289 -10.72 32.15 -1.03
C THR A 289 -10.50 33.63 -1.28
N ASP A 290 -9.64 34.25 -0.48
CA ASP A 290 -9.32 35.68 -0.52
C ASP A 290 -7.98 35.87 -1.27
N THR A 291 -8.04 35.69 -2.60
CA THR A 291 -6.87 35.45 -3.45
C THR A 291 -5.80 36.53 -3.35
N MET A 292 -6.16 37.82 -3.33
CA MET A 292 -5.15 38.89 -3.27
C MET A 292 -4.54 39.06 -1.89
N ASN A 293 -5.29 38.73 -0.82
CA ASN A 293 -4.77 38.73 0.55
C ASN A 293 -4.09 37.41 0.92
N LYS A 294 -4.07 36.43 0.00
CA LYS A 294 -3.33 35.16 0.13
C LYS A 294 -3.77 34.33 1.35
N ARG A 295 -5.09 34.24 1.55
CA ARG A 295 -5.69 33.52 2.69
C ARG A 295 -7.05 32.96 2.32
N VAL A 296 -7.62 32.18 3.22
CA VAL A 296 -9.04 31.81 3.21
C VAL A 296 -9.69 32.42 4.45
N LEU A 297 -10.85 33.04 4.30
CA LEU A 297 -11.65 33.54 5.41
C LEU A 297 -12.89 32.67 5.58
N SER A 298 -13.27 32.38 6.82
CA SER A 298 -14.52 31.70 7.13
C SER A 298 -15.49 32.64 7.83
N PHE A 299 -16.77 32.55 7.44
CA PHE A 299 -17.86 33.33 8.00
C PHE A 299 -19.00 32.41 8.40
N ASP A 300 -19.78 32.79 9.40
CA ASP A 300 -21.11 32.21 9.55
C ASP A 300 -22.07 32.71 8.45
N THR A 301 -23.25 32.12 8.35
CA THR A 301 -24.27 32.51 7.35
C THR A 301 -24.91 33.89 7.62
N PHE A 302 -24.59 34.54 8.74
CA PHE A 302 -24.98 35.93 9.07
C PHE A 302 -23.89 36.94 8.70
N GLY A 303 -22.70 36.48 8.30
CA GLY A 303 -21.58 37.30 7.85
C GLY A 303 -20.57 37.66 8.94
N ASN A 304 -20.66 37.06 10.12
CA ASN A 304 -19.64 37.23 11.15
C ASN A 304 -18.39 36.44 10.78
N LEU A 305 -17.21 37.08 10.84
CA LEU A 305 -15.93 36.42 10.60
C LEU A 305 -15.61 35.46 11.74
N LEU A 306 -15.24 34.22 11.41
CA LEU A 306 -14.93 33.16 12.38
C LEU A 306 -13.43 32.86 12.46
N GLU A 307 -12.78 32.65 11.32
CA GLU A 307 -11.39 32.21 11.25
C GLU A 307 -10.70 32.63 9.96
N THR A 308 -9.39 32.88 10.05
CA THR A 308 -8.49 33.06 8.93
C THR A 308 -7.57 31.85 8.78
N ILE A 309 -7.47 31.30 7.58
CA ILE A 309 -6.72 30.07 7.26
C ILE A 309 -5.60 30.39 6.26
N GLY A 310 -4.42 29.83 6.50
CA GLY A 310 -3.33 29.80 5.52
C GLY A 310 -2.52 31.10 5.38
N GLU A 311 -2.63 32.04 6.34
CA GLU A 311 -1.77 33.23 6.37
C GLU A 311 -0.28 32.88 6.28
N ASN A 312 0.46 33.62 5.44
CA ASN A 312 1.86 33.42 5.09
C ASN A 312 2.20 32.09 4.37
N THR A 313 1.27 31.14 4.33
CA THR A 313 1.44 29.81 3.75
C THR A 313 0.92 29.77 2.32
N LEU A 314 -0.33 30.19 2.12
CA LEU A 314 -0.95 30.34 0.80
C LEU A 314 -0.31 31.53 0.07
N LYS A 315 -0.27 31.44 -1.26
CA LYS A 315 0.33 32.46 -2.14
C LYS A 315 -0.66 32.99 -3.16
N GLN A 316 -1.50 32.12 -3.72
CA GLN A 316 -2.55 32.48 -4.66
C GLN A 316 -3.70 31.46 -4.60
N PRO A 317 -4.46 31.38 -3.49
CA PRO A 317 -5.58 30.46 -3.37
C PRO A 317 -6.71 30.88 -4.31
N ARG A 318 -7.22 29.94 -5.12
CA ARG A 318 -8.25 30.18 -6.13
C ARG A 318 -9.51 29.37 -5.85
N GLY A 319 -9.49 28.07 -6.14
CA GLY A 319 -10.62 27.18 -5.94
C GLY A 319 -10.64 26.56 -4.57
N ILE A 320 -11.84 26.25 -4.10
CA ILE A 320 -12.06 25.65 -2.78
C ILE A 320 -13.21 24.66 -2.83
N PHE A 321 -12.97 23.47 -2.28
CA PHE A 321 -13.98 22.43 -2.19
C PHE A 321 -14.01 21.84 -0.81
N LEU A 322 -15.21 21.57 -0.29
CA LEU A 322 -15.39 21.03 1.04
C LEU A 322 -16.09 19.68 0.97
N LYS A 323 -15.49 18.66 1.60
CA LYS A 323 -16.09 17.34 1.80
C LYS A 323 -15.58 16.74 3.09
N ASN A 324 -16.47 16.12 3.87
CA ASN A 324 -16.12 15.42 5.11
C ASN A 324 -15.29 16.29 6.08
N LYS A 325 -15.69 17.55 6.30
CA LYS A 325 -14.97 18.50 7.19
C LYS A 325 -13.51 18.79 6.78
N LYS A 326 -13.18 18.54 5.52
CA LYS A 326 -11.88 18.88 4.93
C LYS A 326 -12.08 19.84 3.78
N LEU A 327 -11.26 20.89 3.80
CA LEU A 327 -11.17 21.91 2.78
C LEU A 327 -9.99 21.61 1.87
N TYR A 328 -10.29 21.40 0.60
CA TYR A 328 -9.32 21.26 -0.47
C TYR A 328 -9.15 22.63 -1.12
N ILE A 329 -7.96 23.20 -1.02
CA ILE A 329 -7.66 24.56 -1.47
C ILE A 329 -6.66 24.46 -2.61
N SER A 330 -7.07 24.87 -3.81
CA SER A 330 -6.19 24.92 -4.97
C SER A 330 -5.45 26.27 -5.00
N ASP A 331 -4.15 26.23 -4.72
CA ASP A 331 -3.26 27.40 -4.76
C ASP A 331 -2.46 27.42 -6.06
N ALA A 332 -2.60 28.48 -6.85
CA ALA A 332 -2.01 28.56 -8.18
C ALA A 332 -0.47 28.62 -8.20
N GLU A 333 0.18 29.00 -7.09
CA GLU A 333 1.65 29.03 -6.99
C GLU A 333 2.19 27.85 -6.19
N GLU A 334 1.45 27.38 -5.18
CA GLU A 334 1.91 26.36 -4.24
C GLU A 334 1.28 24.97 -4.41
N GLY A 335 0.27 24.84 -5.27
CA GLY A 335 -0.44 23.58 -5.50
C GLY A 335 -1.59 23.36 -4.51
N LEU A 336 -1.92 22.10 -4.28
CA LEU A 336 -3.06 21.73 -3.46
C LEU A 336 -2.72 21.76 -1.96
N PHE A 337 -3.61 22.33 -1.15
CA PHE A 337 -3.61 22.21 0.30
C PHE A 337 -4.86 21.48 0.79
N ILE A 338 -4.72 20.80 1.92
CA ILE A 338 -5.83 20.20 2.64
C ILE A 338 -5.85 20.80 4.04
N TYR A 339 -6.94 21.46 4.38
CA TYR A 339 -7.20 21.97 5.73
C TYR A 339 -8.28 21.13 6.40
N ASP A 340 -7.96 20.57 7.56
CA ASP A 340 -8.90 19.81 8.37
C ASP A 340 -9.60 20.76 9.36
N THR A 341 -10.92 20.92 9.24
CA THR A 341 -11.66 21.94 10.00
C THR A 341 -11.82 21.58 11.48
N GLU A 342 -11.59 20.32 11.88
CA GLU A 342 -11.69 19.88 13.27
C GLU A 342 -10.37 20.06 14.01
N SER A 343 -9.29 19.52 13.44
CA SER A 343 -7.94 19.62 14.00
C SER A 343 -7.26 20.97 13.73
N LYS A 344 -7.81 21.76 12.81
CA LYS A 344 -7.26 23.04 12.33
C LYS A 344 -5.85 22.92 11.76
N THR A 345 -5.55 21.78 11.15
CA THR A 345 -4.26 21.52 10.53
C THR A 345 -4.32 21.83 9.04
N LEU A 346 -3.32 22.56 8.53
CA LEU A 346 -3.16 22.86 7.11
C LEU A 346 -1.96 22.09 6.57
N GLU A 347 -2.21 21.11 5.72
CA GLU A 347 -1.17 20.30 5.09
C GLU A 347 -1.02 20.68 3.63
N LYS A 348 0.22 20.94 3.21
CA LYS A 348 0.56 21.12 1.80
C LYS A 348 0.72 19.77 1.15
N PHE A 349 0.02 19.55 0.04
CA PHE A 349 0.18 18.35 -0.74
C PHE A 349 1.40 18.49 -1.67
N ASN A 350 2.35 17.56 -1.57
CA ASN A 350 3.63 17.67 -2.28
C ASN A 350 3.46 17.23 -3.75
N ILE A 351 2.98 18.16 -4.58
CA ILE A 351 2.84 17.96 -6.02
C ILE A 351 4.15 18.42 -6.66
N ASP A 352 4.74 17.55 -7.47
CA ASP A 352 5.85 17.90 -8.33
C ASP A 352 5.41 19.05 -9.27
N LYS A 353 5.93 20.27 -9.03
CA LYS A 353 5.56 21.49 -9.80
C LYS A 353 5.84 21.34 -11.30
N GLU A 354 6.61 20.34 -11.70
CA GLU A 354 6.83 20.00 -13.11
C GLU A 354 5.59 19.40 -13.80
N ARG A 355 4.56 18.97 -13.04
CA ARG A 355 3.38 18.27 -13.59
C ARG A 355 2.09 19.09 -13.62
N VAL A 356 1.93 20.04 -12.70
CA VAL A 356 0.76 20.95 -12.62
C VAL A 356 1.27 22.38 -12.54
N HIS A 357 0.98 23.19 -13.57
CA HIS A 357 1.62 24.49 -13.76
C HIS A 357 0.85 25.67 -13.18
N LEU A 358 -0.48 25.68 -13.32
CA LEU A 358 -1.31 26.75 -12.80
C LEU A 358 -2.68 26.21 -12.36
N PRO A 359 -2.72 25.51 -11.21
CA PRO A 359 -3.96 24.94 -10.73
C PRO A 359 -5.00 26.03 -10.43
N PHE A 360 -6.28 25.71 -10.63
CA PHE A 360 -7.36 26.70 -10.53
C PHE A 360 -8.45 26.26 -9.57
N ASP A 361 -9.06 25.09 -9.79
CA ASP A 361 -10.16 24.58 -8.98
C ASP A 361 -10.02 23.08 -8.72
N VAL A 362 -10.72 22.60 -7.70
CA VAL A 362 -10.60 21.23 -7.19
C VAL A 362 -11.97 20.65 -6.86
N CYS A 363 -12.16 19.36 -7.14
CA CYS A 363 -13.32 18.62 -6.64
C CYS A 363 -12.97 17.15 -6.36
N LEU A 364 -13.85 16.44 -5.64
CA LEU A 364 -13.71 15.01 -5.37
C LEU A 364 -14.88 14.20 -5.95
N ASP A 365 -14.60 13.00 -6.44
CA ASP A 365 -15.63 12.02 -6.81
C ASP A 365 -16.15 11.20 -5.61
N SER A 366 -17.02 10.22 -5.88
CA SER A 366 -17.57 9.32 -4.85
C SER A 366 -16.52 8.39 -4.21
N LYS A 367 -15.39 8.15 -4.91
CA LYS A 367 -14.24 7.35 -4.43
C LYS A 367 -13.17 8.20 -3.76
N ASN A 368 -13.44 9.48 -3.56
CA ASN A 368 -12.51 10.48 -3.07
C ASN A 368 -11.28 10.68 -3.97
N LEU A 369 -11.34 10.40 -5.27
CA LEU A 369 -10.28 10.87 -6.17
C LEU A 369 -10.34 12.39 -6.26
N ILE A 370 -9.18 13.05 -6.19
CA ILE A 370 -9.09 14.50 -6.36
C ILE A 370 -8.88 14.82 -7.83
N TYR A 371 -9.63 15.78 -8.33
CA TYR A 371 -9.47 16.34 -9.65
C TYR A 371 -9.17 17.82 -9.51
N GLU A 372 -8.01 18.25 -10.02
CA GLU A 372 -7.58 19.64 -10.02
C GLU A 372 -7.40 20.13 -11.44
N THR A 373 -8.04 21.24 -11.80
CA THR A 373 -7.90 21.84 -13.14
C THR A 373 -6.58 22.60 -13.26
N ASP A 374 -5.86 22.41 -14.36
CA ASP A 374 -4.68 23.22 -14.70
C ASP A 374 -5.02 24.23 -15.80
N PHE A 375 -5.09 25.50 -15.40
CA PHE A 375 -5.48 26.61 -16.25
C PHE A 375 -4.55 26.82 -17.44
N ASN A 376 -3.25 26.52 -17.31
CA ASN A 376 -2.29 26.79 -18.39
C ASN A 376 -2.09 25.60 -19.31
N THR A 377 -2.05 24.38 -18.77
CA THR A 377 -1.79 23.19 -19.57
C THR A 377 -3.03 22.52 -20.15
N GLN A 378 -4.23 23.05 -19.88
CA GLN A 378 -5.50 22.49 -20.38
C GLN A 378 -5.72 21.03 -19.94
N ASN A 379 -5.14 20.64 -18.80
CA ASN A 379 -5.27 19.31 -18.24
C ASN A 379 -6.09 19.31 -16.96
N ILE A 380 -6.51 18.12 -16.53
CA ILE A 380 -6.99 17.86 -15.18
C ILE A 380 -6.00 16.91 -14.51
N ALA A 381 -5.40 17.34 -13.40
CA ALA A 381 -4.58 16.50 -12.57
C ALA A 381 -5.47 15.62 -11.70
N ILE A 382 -5.21 14.31 -11.71
CA ILE A 382 -5.97 13.33 -10.95
C ILE A 382 -5.06 12.78 -9.85
N PHE A 383 -5.53 12.82 -8.60
CA PHE A 383 -4.82 12.26 -7.46
C PHE A 383 -5.65 11.17 -6.80
N ASN A 384 -4.99 10.05 -6.47
CA ASN A 384 -5.61 8.93 -5.79
C ASN A 384 -5.29 9.00 -4.30
N PRO A 385 -6.22 8.65 -3.40
CA PRO A 385 -5.87 8.29 -2.03
C PRO A 385 -4.76 7.23 -2.04
N LEU A 386 -3.74 7.34 -1.18
CA LEU A 386 -2.67 6.33 -1.07
C LEU A 386 -3.26 4.94 -0.87
N GLN A 387 -4.33 4.84 -0.09
CA GLN A 387 -5.04 3.60 0.15
C GLN A 387 -5.46 2.91 -1.15
N LEU A 388 -5.85 3.64 -2.20
CA LEU A 388 -6.19 3.03 -3.48
C LEU A 388 -4.97 2.55 -4.29
N GLN A 389 -3.77 3.07 -4.01
CA GLN A 389 -2.53 2.54 -4.60
C GLN A 389 -2.04 1.27 -3.89
N TYR A 390 -2.26 1.14 -2.59
CA TYR A 390 -1.62 0.12 -1.75
C TYR A 390 -2.58 -0.88 -1.09
N ALA A 391 -3.88 -0.64 -1.13
CA ALA A 391 -4.86 -1.51 -0.50
C ALA A 391 -5.67 -2.23 -1.57
N ASN A 392 -5.56 -3.56 -1.58
CA ASN A 392 -6.67 -4.50 -1.67
C ASN A 392 -6.21 -5.97 -1.70
N ILE A 393 -4.92 -6.22 -1.94
CA ILE A 393 -4.27 -7.53 -1.77
C ILE A 393 -2.92 -7.33 -1.05
N GLY A 394 -2.54 -8.25 -0.16
CA GLY A 394 -1.23 -8.24 0.48
C GLY A 394 -0.17 -8.82 -0.44
N VAL A 395 0.99 -8.18 -0.48
CA VAL A 395 2.15 -8.59 -1.29
C VAL A 395 3.38 -8.59 -0.39
N GLN A 396 4.22 -9.61 -0.55
CA GLN A 396 5.43 -9.76 0.24
C GLN A 396 6.57 -10.40 -0.57
N ILE A 397 7.77 -9.83 -0.44
CA ILE A 397 9.01 -10.35 -1.00
C ILE A 397 9.85 -11.00 0.12
N PRO A 398 9.65 -12.29 0.43
CA PRO A 398 10.43 -12.96 1.46
C PRO A 398 11.91 -13.17 1.09
N GLN A 399 12.25 -13.22 -0.21
CA GLN A 399 13.60 -13.58 -0.64
C GLN A 399 13.94 -13.05 -2.03
N ILE A 400 15.18 -12.56 -2.18
CA ILE A 400 15.80 -12.22 -3.47
C ILE A 400 17.05 -13.09 -3.65
N TRP A 401 17.08 -13.87 -4.72
CA TRP A 401 18.20 -14.69 -5.12
C TRP A 401 19.06 -13.92 -6.12
N LEU A 402 20.29 -13.63 -5.72
CA LEU A 402 21.25 -12.83 -6.49
C LEU A 402 22.40 -13.67 -7.05
N GLY A 403 22.42 -14.99 -6.84
CA GLY A 403 23.55 -15.87 -7.19
C GLY A 403 23.92 -15.92 -8.68
N SER A 404 23.08 -15.39 -9.57
CA SER A 404 23.34 -15.28 -11.03
C SER A 404 23.23 -13.85 -11.55
N TYR A 405 23.40 -12.85 -10.69
CA TYR A 405 23.28 -11.43 -11.01
C TYR A 405 24.00 -11.05 -12.33
N PRO A 406 23.34 -10.31 -13.26
CA PRO A 406 22.07 -9.60 -13.08
C PRO A 406 20.81 -10.44 -13.32
N HIS A 407 20.95 -11.75 -13.56
CA HIS A 407 19.79 -12.65 -13.62
C HIS A 407 19.38 -13.00 -12.19
N ASN A 408 18.26 -12.43 -11.78
CA ASN A 408 17.78 -12.47 -10.41
C ASN A 408 16.47 -13.26 -10.34
N ALA A 409 16.17 -13.79 -9.15
CA ALA A 409 14.88 -14.40 -8.87
C ALA A 409 14.31 -13.90 -7.54
N ILE A 410 13.03 -13.56 -7.52
CA ILE A 410 12.31 -13.09 -6.33
C ILE A 410 11.27 -14.14 -5.95
N HIS A 411 11.27 -14.55 -4.69
CA HIS A 411 10.11 -15.23 -4.12
C HIS A 411 9.05 -14.19 -3.78
N LEU A 412 7.81 -14.47 -4.15
CA LEU A 412 6.69 -13.55 -4.00
C LEU A 412 5.50 -14.27 -3.36
N MET A 413 4.99 -13.72 -2.27
CA MET A 413 3.74 -14.15 -1.64
C MET A 413 2.65 -13.11 -1.88
N VAL A 414 1.45 -13.57 -2.21
CA VAL A 414 0.29 -12.69 -2.50
C VAL A 414 -0.96 -13.28 -1.84
N TRP A 415 -1.73 -12.45 -1.13
CA TRP A 415 -2.96 -12.87 -0.45
C TRP A 415 -4.06 -11.80 -0.51
N ASP A 416 -5.31 -12.19 -0.31
CA ASP A 416 -6.44 -11.27 -0.24
C ASP A 416 -6.60 -10.64 1.16
N LYS A 417 -7.56 -9.73 1.35
CA LYS A 417 -7.81 -9.10 2.66
C LYS A 417 -8.15 -10.08 3.78
N ALA A 418 -8.68 -11.27 3.46
CA ALA A 418 -8.96 -12.31 4.45
C ALA A 418 -7.70 -13.12 4.80
N GLY A 419 -6.55 -12.80 4.20
CA GLY A 419 -5.31 -13.53 4.40
C GLY A 419 -5.24 -14.83 3.61
N LYS A 420 -6.14 -15.07 2.66
CA LYS A 420 -6.09 -16.27 1.82
C LYS A 420 -5.14 -16.04 0.63
N PRO A 421 -4.24 -17.00 0.30
CA PRO A 421 -3.32 -16.82 -0.82
C PRO A 421 -4.08 -16.66 -2.15
N ILE A 422 -3.53 -15.81 -3.03
CA ILE A 422 -4.07 -15.58 -4.36
C ILE A 422 -3.35 -16.47 -5.37
N TYR A 423 -4.14 -17.32 -6.03
CA TYR A 423 -3.66 -18.29 -7.01
C TYR A 423 -3.86 -17.80 -8.45
N ASN A 424 -3.15 -18.44 -9.39
CA ASN A 424 -3.28 -18.22 -10.83
C ASN A 424 -2.89 -16.81 -11.33
N LEU A 425 -1.91 -16.19 -10.67
CA LEU A 425 -1.27 -14.99 -11.24
C LEU A 425 -0.51 -15.35 -12.52
N LYS A 426 -0.54 -14.43 -13.48
CA LYS A 426 0.21 -14.45 -14.74
C LYS A 426 1.26 -13.35 -14.75
N GLU A 427 2.17 -13.41 -15.70
CA GLU A 427 3.20 -12.40 -15.91
C GLU A 427 2.62 -10.98 -15.94
N ASP A 428 1.56 -10.74 -16.73
CA ASP A 428 0.92 -9.42 -16.86
C ASP A 428 0.31 -8.88 -15.56
N ASN A 429 0.16 -9.73 -14.54
CA ASN A 429 -0.29 -9.29 -13.22
C ASN A 429 0.82 -8.64 -12.41
N ILE A 430 2.09 -8.77 -12.79
CA ILE A 430 3.25 -8.34 -12.00
C ILE A 430 4.01 -7.25 -12.74
N GLN A 431 4.22 -6.12 -12.06
CA GLN A 431 5.07 -5.03 -12.52
C GLN A 431 6.23 -4.90 -11.53
N LEU A 432 7.46 -5.05 -12.02
CA LEU A 432 8.68 -4.98 -11.23
C LEU A 432 9.46 -3.73 -11.62
N TYR A 433 9.95 -2.98 -10.64
CA TYR A 433 10.75 -1.79 -10.85
C TYR A 433 12.05 -1.86 -10.05
N GLU A 434 13.17 -1.49 -10.67
CA GLU A 434 14.45 -1.24 -10.01
C GLU A 434 14.85 0.22 -10.20
N GLU A 435 15.11 0.94 -9.11
CA GLU A 435 15.39 2.39 -9.13
C GLU A 435 14.34 3.20 -9.93
N GLY A 436 13.06 2.80 -9.80
CA GLY A 436 11.94 3.43 -10.51
C GLY A 436 11.83 3.06 -12.00
N THR A 437 12.76 2.28 -12.54
CA THR A 437 12.74 1.80 -13.92
C THR A 437 11.96 0.48 -14.01
N LEU A 438 10.96 0.41 -14.90
CA LEU A 438 10.21 -0.83 -15.14
C LEU A 438 11.13 -1.90 -15.74
N ILE A 439 11.23 -3.04 -15.07
CA ILE A 439 12.02 -4.20 -15.48
C ILE A 439 11.10 -5.28 -16.05
N PRO A 440 11.25 -5.67 -17.32
CA PRO A 440 10.51 -6.79 -17.87
C PRO A 440 10.82 -8.07 -17.12
N ILE A 441 9.78 -8.78 -16.68
CA ILE A 441 9.94 -10.12 -16.11
C ILE A 441 10.18 -11.12 -17.23
N ILE A 442 11.12 -12.05 -17.01
CA ILE A 442 11.46 -13.10 -17.98
C ILE A 442 10.44 -14.23 -17.88
N ARG A 443 10.08 -14.60 -16.65
CA ARG A 443 9.17 -15.71 -16.38
C ARG A 443 8.54 -15.58 -15.01
N LEU A 444 7.24 -15.81 -14.94
CA LEU A 444 6.56 -16.13 -13.69
C LEU A 444 6.53 -17.64 -13.53
N GLY A 445 7.50 -18.17 -12.78
CA GLY A 445 7.41 -19.53 -12.31
C GLY A 445 6.33 -19.63 -11.25
N SER A 446 5.42 -20.59 -11.39
CA SER A 446 4.82 -21.16 -10.19
C SER A 446 5.78 -22.22 -9.67
N THR A 447 5.86 -22.36 -8.36
CA THR A 447 6.69 -23.41 -7.76
C THR A 447 6.25 -24.82 -8.19
N TYR A 448 5.13 -25.00 -8.90
CA TYR A 448 4.67 -26.27 -9.48
C TYR A 448 5.71 -26.99 -10.35
N GLU A 449 6.57 -26.27 -11.07
CA GLU A 449 7.64 -26.90 -11.88
C GLU A 449 8.84 -27.37 -11.04
N LEU A 450 9.07 -26.75 -9.89
CA LEU A 450 10.19 -27.04 -8.96
C LEU A 450 9.76 -27.96 -7.79
N ARG A 451 8.45 -28.06 -7.50
CA ARG A 451 7.85 -28.74 -6.35
C ARG A 451 7.18 -30.07 -6.69
N LYS A 452 7.63 -30.77 -7.75
CA LYS A 452 7.20 -32.15 -8.03
C LYS A 452 7.41 -33.10 -6.86
N ASN A 453 8.34 -32.76 -5.95
CA ASN A 453 8.70 -33.59 -4.80
C ASN A 453 8.30 -32.89 -3.50
N LEU A 454 7.88 -33.69 -2.53
CA LEU A 454 7.48 -33.29 -1.18
C LEU A 454 8.71 -33.34 -0.24
N TYR A 455 8.75 -32.45 0.74
CA TYR A 455 9.49 -32.61 1.98
C TYR A 455 8.52 -32.46 3.16
N ALA A 456 8.18 -33.57 3.80
CA ALA A 456 7.27 -33.59 4.95
C ALA A 456 8.03 -33.83 6.26
N LYS A 457 7.78 -32.96 7.24
CA LYS A 457 8.14 -33.15 8.64
C LYS A 457 6.94 -33.76 9.35
N ILE A 458 7.00 -35.04 9.70
CA ILE A 458 5.90 -35.77 10.33
C ILE A 458 6.16 -35.84 11.83
N ILE A 459 5.46 -35.04 12.60
CA ILE A 459 5.58 -34.97 14.06
C ILE A 459 4.51 -35.87 14.68
N ILE A 460 4.92 -36.80 15.53
CA ILE A 460 4.05 -37.78 16.18
C ILE A 460 4.19 -37.64 17.69
N ASP A 461 3.09 -37.33 18.33
CA ASP A 461 2.92 -37.38 19.78
C ASP A 461 2.84 -38.84 20.26
N LYS A 462 3.79 -39.26 21.10
CA LYS A 462 3.81 -40.60 21.76
C LYS A 462 3.44 -40.49 23.25
N SER A 463 2.42 -39.71 23.58
CA SER A 463 1.79 -39.69 24.91
C SER A 463 0.79 -40.85 25.10
N LEU A 464 0.52 -41.28 26.34
CA LEU A 464 -0.48 -42.34 26.63
C LEU A 464 -1.86 -42.10 25.97
N PRO A 465 -2.40 -40.87 25.90
CA PRO A 465 -3.64 -40.60 25.16
C PRO A 465 -3.60 -41.03 23.68
N MET A 466 -2.44 -40.98 23.03
CA MET A 466 -2.28 -41.46 21.65
C MET A 466 -2.28 -43.00 21.58
N GLN A 467 -1.85 -43.70 22.64
CA GLN A 467 -1.71 -45.16 22.64
C GLN A 467 -3.02 -45.90 22.30
N GLU A 468 -4.17 -45.37 22.75
CA GLU A 468 -5.49 -45.94 22.46
C GLU A 468 -5.82 -45.93 20.95
N ASN A 469 -5.16 -45.07 20.17
CA ASN A 469 -5.39 -44.88 18.72
C ASN A 469 -4.18 -45.33 17.88
N ASP A 470 -3.29 -46.18 18.42
CA ASP A 470 -2.13 -46.71 17.70
C ASP A 470 -2.53 -47.45 16.39
N PRO A 471 -3.62 -48.23 16.32
CA PRO A 471 -4.06 -48.85 15.06
C PRO A 471 -4.36 -47.81 13.96
N GLU A 472 -5.13 -46.78 14.28
CA GLU A 472 -5.52 -45.72 13.35
C GLU A 472 -4.30 -44.87 12.95
N LEU A 473 -3.41 -44.57 13.90
CA LEU A 473 -2.14 -43.89 13.63
C LEU A 473 -1.32 -44.65 12.59
N LEU A 474 -1.17 -45.97 12.76
CA LEU A 474 -0.44 -46.82 11.81
C LEU A 474 -1.15 -46.91 10.46
N GLU A 475 -2.48 -46.98 10.43
CA GLU A 475 -3.25 -46.98 9.18
C GLU A 475 -3.01 -45.70 8.37
N ILE A 476 -3.13 -44.55 9.02
CA ILE A 476 -2.91 -43.23 8.40
C ILE A 476 -1.49 -43.10 7.86
N LEU A 477 -0.49 -43.48 8.65
CA LEU A 477 0.91 -43.45 8.23
C LEU A 477 1.18 -44.39 7.07
N ASN A 478 0.64 -45.61 7.09
CA ASN A 478 0.78 -46.56 5.98
C ASN A 478 0.15 -46.01 4.69
N ALA A 479 -1.05 -45.42 4.77
CA ALA A 479 -1.71 -44.82 3.63
C ALA A 479 -0.92 -43.64 3.06
N PHE A 480 -0.37 -42.79 3.92
CA PHE A 480 0.47 -41.67 3.50
C PHE A 480 1.77 -42.16 2.84
N LEU A 481 2.53 -43.02 3.54
CA LEU A 481 3.82 -43.54 3.08
C LEU A 481 3.67 -44.38 1.80
N GLY A 482 2.61 -45.18 1.68
CA GLY A 482 2.34 -46.00 0.50
C GLY A 482 2.13 -45.21 -0.80
N LYS A 483 1.79 -43.91 -0.70
CA LYS A 483 1.65 -43.00 -1.85
C LYS A 483 2.90 -42.17 -2.11
N THR A 484 3.87 -42.13 -1.19
CA THR A 484 5.09 -41.36 -1.39
C THR A 484 5.94 -41.94 -2.52
N THR A 485 6.58 -41.07 -3.28
CA THR A 485 7.46 -41.45 -4.40
C THR A 485 8.91 -41.39 -3.93
N GLY A 486 9.80 -42.21 -4.48
CA GLY A 486 11.21 -42.23 -4.09
C GLY A 486 11.95 -40.90 -4.20
N ASN A 487 11.38 -39.83 -4.76
CA ASN A 487 12.00 -38.50 -4.77
C ASN A 487 11.53 -37.58 -3.62
N ASP A 488 10.50 -37.99 -2.88
CA ASP A 488 9.99 -37.30 -1.71
C ASP A 488 10.94 -37.49 -0.51
N TRP A 489 11.08 -36.44 0.29
CA TRP A 489 11.83 -36.45 1.53
C TRP A 489 10.88 -36.46 2.71
N LEU A 490 11.20 -37.28 3.70
CA LEU A 490 10.43 -37.37 4.93
C LEU A 490 11.39 -37.23 6.11
N ASP A 491 10.89 -36.76 7.23
CA ASP A 491 11.56 -36.84 8.52
C ASP A 491 10.48 -37.10 9.56
N ILE A 492 10.54 -38.29 10.18
CA ILE A 492 9.61 -38.68 11.23
C ILE A 492 10.22 -38.28 12.56
N ILE A 493 9.49 -37.44 13.28
CA ILE A 493 9.88 -36.89 14.55
C ILE A 493 8.88 -37.37 15.59
N VAL A 494 9.36 -38.08 16.59
CA VAL A 494 8.55 -38.56 17.70
C VAL A 494 8.78 -37.65 18.91
N VAL A 495 7.69 -37.20 19.51
CA VAL A 495 7.68 -36.32 20.67
C VAL A 495 7.04 -37.03 21.85
N ASN A 496 7.81 -37.20 22.92
CA ASN A 496 7.35 -37.63 24.23
C ASN A 496 7.88 -36.63 25.28
N ASP A 497 8.60 -37.08 26.31
CA ASP A 497 9.40 -36.21 27.19
C ASP A 497 10.66 -35.65 26.50
N LYS A 498 11.06 -36.23 25.37
CA LYS A 498 12.17 -35.82 24.51
C LYS A 498 11.71 -35.81 23.04
N THR A 499 12.63 -35.41 22.16
CA THR A 499 12.43 -35.42 20.71
C THR A 499 13.42 -36.36 20.07
N GLU A 500 12.93 -37.33 19.30
CA GLU A 500 13.74 -38.27 18.52
C GLU A 500 13.35 -38.16 17.05
N SER A 501 14.32 -37.98 16.15
CA SER A 501 14.09 -37.81 14.71
C SER A 501 14.75 -38.95 13.93
N SER A 502 14.09 -39.43 12.88
CA SER A 502 14.68 -40.37 11.92
C SER A 502 15.78 -39.74 11.07
N GLY A 503 15.91 -38.41 11.12
CA GLY A 503 16.62 -37.62 10.14
C GLY A 503 15.90 -37.59 8.80
N LYS A 504 16.46 -36.82 7.87
CA LYS A 504 15.97 -36.73 6.50
C LYS A 504 16.19 -38.05 5.76
N ILE A 505 15.09 -38.69 5.39
CA ILE A 505 15.06 -39.95 4.65
C ILE A 505 14.41 -39.76 3.27
N GLN A 506 14.88 -40.55 2.30
CA GLN A 506 14.23 -40.72 1.01
C GLN A 506 13.20 -41.86 1.16
N SER A 507 12.01 -41.68 0.62
CA SER A 507 10.79 -42.44 0.98
C SER A 507 10.73 -43.93 0.60
N SER A 508 11.85 -44.62 0.36
CA SER A 508 11.87 -45.97 -0.19
C SER A 508 12.14 -47.09 0.81
N VAL A 509 11.53 -47.12 2.02
CA VAL A 509 11.67 -48.25 2.97
C VAL A 509 10.52 -48.30 4.00
N LEU A 510 10.12 -49.50 4.46
CA LEU A 510 9.23 -49.79 5.63
C LEU A 510 9.82 -49.35 7.00
N TRP A 511 11.10 -48.97 7.04
CA TRP A 511 11.85 -48.59 8.24
C TRP A 511 11.22 -47.48 9.11
N PRO A 512 10.50 -46.46 8.58
CA PRO A 512 9.90 -45.42 9.41
C PRO A 512 8.85 -45.95 10.39
N ILE A 513 8.12 -47.02 10.03
CA ILE A 513 7.15 -47.65 10.93
C ILE A 513 7.86 -48.41 12.05
N GLU A 514 8.96 -49.10 11.72
CA GLU A 514 9.79 -49.76 12.73
C GLU A 514 10.41 -48.75 13.70
N PHE A 515 10.83 -47.58 13.22
CA PHE A 515 11.34 -46.50 14.04
C PHE A 515 10.31 -46.04 15.08
N ILE A 516 9.07 -45.78 14.63
CA ILE A 516 7.98 -45.35 15.53
C ILE A 516 7.63 -46.43 16.56
N LYS A 517 7.60 -47.70 16.15
CA LYS A 517 7.27 -48.83 17.05
C LYS A 517 8.31 -49.06 18.13
N LYS A 518 9.58 -48.71 17.90
CA LYS A 518 10.66 -48.84 18.89
C LYS A 518 10.56 -47.83 20.03
N ILE A 519 9.91 -46.69 19.79
CA ILE A 519 9.80 -45.61 20.78
C ILE A 519 8.54 -45.83 21.63
N PRO A 520 8.66 -46.01 22.96
CA PRO A 520 7.53 -46.31 23.82
C PRO A 520 6.65 -45.07 24.07
N TYR A 521 5.37 -45.33 24.35
CA TYR A 521 4.45 -44.34 24.88
C TYR A 521 4.81 -43.96 26.31
N LYS A 522 4.66 -42.68 26.67
CA LYS A 522 4.93 -42.17 28.04
C LYS A 522 3.72 -41.48 28.64
N ASN A 523 3.60 -41.53 29.98
CA ASN A 523 2.56 -40.85 30.76
C ASN A 523 2.77 -39.33 30.89
N SER A 524 3.64 -38.76 30.05
CA SER A 524 3.92 -37.32 29.98
C SER A 524 3.22 -36.75 28.76
N PHE A 525 2.71 -35.51 28.89
CA PHE A 525 2.29 -34.72 27.75
C PHE A 525 3.50 -34.41 26.85
N PRO A 526 3.30 -34.06 25.56
CA PRO A 526 4.41 -33.75 24.67
C PRO A 526 5.00 -32.37 25.03
N GLU A 527 5.88 -32.31 26.02
CA GLU A 527 6.44 -31.07 26.57
C GLU A 527 7.42 -30.37 25.62
N ALA A 528 7.98 -31.09 24.65
CA ALA A 528 8.89 -30.56 23.64
C ALA A 528 8.22 -30.23 22.29
N LEU A 529 6.88 -30.24 22.24
CA LEU A 529 6.11 -30.09 21.01
C LEU A 529 6.38 -28.74 20.32
N ASP A 530 6.36 -27.65 21.07
CA ASP A 530 6.62 -26.31 20.58
C ASP A 530 8.01 -26.13 19.95
N LYS A 531 9.06 -26.62 20.62
CA LYS A 531 10.44 -26.62 20.13
C LYS A 531 10.56 -27.46 18.86
N CYS A 532 9.87 -28.60 18.81
CA CYS A 532 9.85 -29.48 17.65
C CYS A 532 9.21 -28.82 16.43
N ILE A 533 8.06 -28.16 16.62
CA ILE A 533 7.38 -27.39 15.55
C ILE A 533 8.30 -26.25 15.10
N HIS A 534 8.84 -25.45 16.03
CA HIS A 534 9.74 -24.34 15.72
C HIS A 534 10.96 -24.79 14.90
N GLN A 535 11.64 -25.87 15.34
CA GLN A 535 12.79 -26.42 14.64
C GLN A 535 12.41 -26.95 13.25
N SER A 536 11.24 -27.59 13.12
CA SER A 536 10.74 -28.06 11.83
C SER A 536 10.48 -26.91 10.86
N ILE A 537 9.91 -25.79 11.33
CA ILE A 537 9.74 -24.58 10.52
C ILE A 537 11.10 -24.07 10.05
N ARG A 538 12.07 -23.92 10.97
CA ARG A 538 13.43 -23.44 10.69
C ARG A 538 14.13 -24.25 9.61
N GLU A 539 14.04 -25.58 9.67
CA GLU A 539 14.68 -26.47 8.69
C GLU A 539 13.99 -26.45 7.31
N LEU A 540 12.74 -26.02 7.25
CA LEU A 540 11.96 -25.92 6.02
C LEU A 540 12.05 -24.55 5.33
N LEU A 541 12.69 -23.53 5.94
CA LEU A 541 12.73 -22.17 5.40
C LEU A 541 13.26 -22.11 3.95
N ASN A 542 14.44 -22.67 3.70
CA ASN A 542 15.13 -22.63 2.40
C ASN A 542 14.83 -23.84 1.49
N ILE A 543 13.75 -24.56 1.75
CA ILE A 543 13.39 -25.74 0.96
C ILE A 543 12.53 -25.31 -0.24
N ASN A 544 13.11 -25.41 -1.44
CA ASN A 544 12.42 -25.18 -2.72
C ASN A 544 11.67 -26.44 -3.21
N ARG A 545 10.88 -27.06 -2.32
CA ARG A 545 10.01 -28.23 -2.58
C ARG A 545 8.60 -27.97 -2.05
N ASN A 546 7.64 -28.84 -2.35
CA ASN A 546 6.39 -28.81 -1.59
C ASN A 546 6.76 -29.16 -0.16
N LYS A 547 6.60 -28.22 0.78
CA LYS A 547 7.11 -28.34 2.15
C LYS A 547 5.93 -28.30 3.12
N VAL A 548 5.93 -29.19 4.10
CA VAL A 548 4.78 -29.35 5.00
C VAL A 548 5.21 -29.89 6.36
N ILE A 549 4.48 -29.48 7.40
CA ILE A 549 4.50 -30.13 8.71
C ILE A 549 3.18 -30.89 8.87
N ILE A 550 3.26 -32.16 9.28
CA ILE A 550 2.09 -32.99 9.60
C ILE A 550 2.21 -33.37 11.06
N LEU A 551 1.30 -32.88 11.90
CA LEU A 551 1.24 -33.22 13.32
C LEU A 551 0.14 -34.25 13.58
N LEU A 552 0.52 -35.39 14.12
CA LEU A 552 -0.39 -36.41 14.62
C LEU A 552 -0.37 -36.35 16.15
N THR A 553 -1.49 -35.94 16.76
CA THR A 553 -1.56 -35.69 18.21
C THR A 553 -2.79 -36.29 18.87
N GLY A 554 -2.62 -36.78 20.11
CA GLY A 554 -3.74 -37.17 20.97
C GLY A 554 -4.59 -35.98 21.40
N GLY A 555 -4.15 -34.75 21.13
CA GLY A 555 -4.83 -33.49 21.43
C GLY A 555 -4.60 -33.00 22.87
N GLU A 556 -4.08 -33.83 23.75
CA GLU A 556 -3.78 -33.45 25.13
C GLU A 556 -2.43 -32.71 25.21
N THR A 557 -2.45 -31.58 25.90
CA THR A 557 -1.28 -30.70 26.07
C THR A 557 -1.10 -30.41 27.55
N GLY A 558 0.15 -30.46 28.01
CA GLY A 558 0.50 -30.04 29.37
C GLY A 558 0.85 -28.55 29.41
N ASN A 559 1.04 -28.00 30.61
CA ASN A 559 1.45 -26.60 30.80
C ASN A 559 2.77 -26.26 30.07
N SER A 560 3.65 -27.24 29.88
CA SER A 560 4.95 -27.06 29.22
C SER A 560 4.93 -27.32 27.71
N SER A 561 3.85 -27.88 27.15
CA SER A 561 3.80 -28.25 25.72
C SER A 561 3.97 -27.06 24.76
N PHE A 562 3.66 -25.85 25.24
CA PHE A 562 3.92 -24.56 24.58
C PHE A 562 4.65 -23.59 25.53
N GLY A 563 5.53 -24.11 26.38
CA GLY A 563 6.18 -23.34 27.45
C GLY A 563 7.35 -22.48 26.98
N THR A 564 7.96 -22.78 25.83
CA THR A 564 9.05 -21.99 25.24
C THR A 564 8.55 -21.11 24.10
N TYR A 565 7.70 -21.67 23.24
CA TYR A 565 7.12 -20.97 22.10
C TYR A 565 5.60 -21.10 22.13
N ASP A 566 4.93 -19.96 22.25
CA ASP A 566 3.47 -19.92 22.24
C ASP A 566 2.90 -20.25 20.84
N PRO A 567 1.66 -20.76 20.76
CA PRO A 567 1.05 -21.13 19.49
C PRO A 567 0.95 -19.99 18.47
N ASP A 568 0.73 -18.75 18.91
CA ASP A 568 0.60 -17.59 18.01
C ASP A 568 1.95 -17.22 17.36
N MET A 569 3.05 -17.38 18.09
CA MET A 569 4.40 -17.24 17.55
C MET A 569 4.66 -18.31 16.48
N LEU A 570 4.38 -19.59 16.78
CA LEU A 570 4.59 -20.70 15.82
C LEU A 570 3.73 -20.52 14.56
N LEU A 571 2.47 -20.11 14.74
CA LEU A 571 1.54 -19.76 13.66
C LEU A 571 2.14 -18.65 12.80
N THR A 572 2.57 -17.54 13.42
CA THR A 572 3.18 -16.42 12.70
C THR A 572 4.40 -16.89 11.92
N TYR A 573 5.29 -17.64 12.56
CA TYR A 573 6.53 -18.09 11.95
C TYR A 573 6.29 -18.98 10.71
N ALA A 574 5.40 -19.96 10.84
CA ALA A 574 5.04 -20.86 9.73
C ALA A 574 4.32 -20.11 8.59
N ARG A 575 3.35 -19.26 8.94
CA ARG A 575 2.55 -18.50 7.97
C ARG A 575 3.40 -17.52 7.17
N GLN A 576 4.27 -16.75 7.82
CA GLN A 576 5.16 -15.78 7.15
C GLN A 576 6.13 -16.44 6.16
N ASN A 577 6.41 -17.73 6.35
CA ASN A 577 7.34 -18.49 5.52
C ASN A 577 6.68 -19.50 4.59
N ALA A 578 5.35 -19.42 4.44
CA ALA A 578 4.55 -20.29 3.60
C ALA A 578 4.79 -21.79 3.90
N ILE A 579 4.73 -22.15 5.18
CA ILE A 579 4.88 -23.54 5.66
C ILE A 579 3.53 -24.01 6.23
N PRO A 580 2.76 -24.81 5.46
CA PRO A 580 1.54 -25.44 5.92
C PRO A 580 1.75 -26.39 7.09
N ILE A 581 0.88 -26.29 8.09
CA ILE A 581 0.78 -27.25 9.18
C ILE A 581 -0.55 -27.98 9.07
N TYR A 582 -0.50 -29.28 8.78
CA TYR A 582 -1.67 -30.15 8.82
C TYR A 582 -1.69 -30.85 10.17
N ILE A 583 -2.86 -30.88 10.82
CA ILE A 583 -2.98 -31.45 12.16
C ILE A 583 -4.09 -32.49 12.17
N ILE A 584 -3.76 -33.70 12.61
CA ILE A 584 -4.69 -34.80 12.84
C ILE A 584 -4.78 -34.98 14.36
N ASN A 585 -5.95 -34.63 14.90
CA ASN A 585 -6.22 -34.73 16.33
C ASN A 585 -7.13 -35.93 16.60
N PHE A 586 -6.64 -36.87 17.40
CA PHE A 586 -7.32 -38.16 17.62
C PHE A 586 -8.39 -38.09 18.72
N ARG A 587 -8.34 -37.11 19.65
CA ARG A 587 -9.30 -37.01 20.77
C ARG A 587 -10.04 -35.66 20.87
N ASP A 588 -9.90 -34.78 19.88
CA ASP A 588 -10.51 -33.44 19.81
C ASP A 588 -10.20 -32.52 21.01
N LYS A 589 -9.18 -32.83 21.81
CA LYS A 589 -8.71 -31.99 22.92
C LYS A 589 -7.87 -30.82 22.40
N ASN A 590 -7.94 -29.67 23.09
CA ASN A 590 -7.30 -28.41 22.69
C ASN A 590 -7.57 -28.02 21.23
N LYS A 591 -8.78 -28.34 20.75
CA LYS A 591 -9.17 -28.15 19.34
C LYS A 591 -8.92 -26.73 18.85
N GLU A 592 -9.28 -25.71 19.61
CA GLU A 592 -9.16 -24.30 19.17
C GLU A 592 -7.71 -23.93 18.81
N ILE A 593 -6.74 -24.32 19.64
CA ILE A 593 -5.32 -24.04 19.43
C ILE A 593 -4.82 -24.73 18.16
N PHE A 594 -5.09 -26.04 18.03
CA PHE A 594 -4.63 -26.83 16.89
C PHE A 594 -5.35 -26.46 15.59
N GLN A 595 -6.65 -26.17 15.66
CA GLN A 595 -7.42 -25.75 14.51
C GLN A 595 -6.90 -24.42 13.97
N LYS A 596 -6.69 -23.44 14.86
CA LYS A 596 -6.10 -22.14 14.51
C LYS A 596 -4.73 -22.31 13.87
N LEU A 597 -3.83 -23.09 14.51
CA LEU A 597 -2.48 -23.33 14.00
C LEU A 597 -2.49 -23.98 12.61
N ALA A 598 -3.42 -24.90 12.34
CA ALA A 598 -3.51 -25.57 11.05
C ALA A 598 -4.12 -24.67 9.95
N GLU A 599 -5.29 -24.10 10.21
CA GLU A 599 -6.07 -23.36 9.20
C GLU A 599 -5.42 -22.01 8.86
N GLU A 600 -4.84 -21.31 9.84
CA GLU A 600 -4.18 -20.03 9.59
C GLU A 600 -2.78 -20.16 8.97
N THR A 601 -2.17 -21.35 9.00
CA THR A 601 -0.90 -21.63 8.31
C THR A 601 -1.09 -22.22 6.91
N PHE A 602 -2.30 -22.14 6.34
CA PHE A 602 -2.66 -22.71 5.03
C PHE A 602 -2.72 -24.25 4.98
N GLY A 603 -2.66 -24.91 6.14
CA GLY A 603 -2.92 -26.33 6.27
C GLY A 603 -4.39 -26.62 6.58
N LYS A 604 -4.62 -27.77 7.21
CA LYS A 604 -5.98 -28.22 7.55
C LYS A 604 -5.98 -29.03 8.83
N TYR A 605 -7.03 -28.81 9.61
CA TYR A 605 -7.31 -29.56 10.83
C TYR A 605 -8.23 -30.74 10.53
N TYR A 606 -7.90 -31.90 11.09
CA TYR A 606 -8.64 -33.13 10.94
C TYR A 606 -8.99 -33.71 12.30
N THR A 607 -10.19 -34.26 12.39
CA THR A 607 -10.61 -35.15 13.48
C THR A 607 -10.60 -36.59 12.97
N ILE A 608 -10.47 -37.58 13.84
CA ILE A 608 -10.47 -38.99 13.40
C ILE A 608 -11.77 -39.41 12.68
N ARG A 609 -12.86 -38.66 12.88
CA ARG A 609 -14.14 -38.85 12.17
C ARG A 609 -14.01 -38.61 10.66
N ASP A 610 -12.98 -37.88 10.24
CA ASP A 610 -12.69 -37.54 8.85
C ASP A 610 -11.72 -38.55 8.18
N LEU A 611 -11.64 -39.79 8.68
CA LEU A 611 -10.66 -40.80 8.25
C LEU A 611 -10.52 -40.91 6.73
N LYS A 612 -11.63 -40.90 5.99
CA LYS A 612 -11.61 -40.94 4.51
C LYS A 612 -10.78 -39.79 3.89
N SER A 613 -10.91 -38.59 4.43
CA SER A 613 -10.13 -37.42 3.98
C SER A 613 -8.67 -37.53 4.42
N ILE A 614 -8.42 -38.01 5.65
CA ILE A 614 -7.07 -38.22 6.19
C ILE A 614 -6.29 -39.24 5.35
N LEU A 615 -6.91 -40.34 4.94
CA LEU A 615 -6.28 -41.36 4.08
C LEU A 615 -5.93 -40.81 2.68
N ASN A 616 -6.49 -39.66 2.29
CA ASN A 616 -6.15 -38.97 1.05
C ASN A 616 -5.19 -37.78 1.24
N LEU A 617 -4.63 -37.60 2.44
CA LEU A 617 -3.82 -36.43 2.80
C LEU A 617 -2.61 -36.21 1.89
N TYR A 618 -1.93 -37.28 1.45
CA TYR A 618 -0.80 -37.16 0.51
C TYR A 618 -1.23 -36.44 -0.78
N ASP A 619 -2.32 -36.88 -1.39
CA ASP A 619 -2.81 -36.31 -2.65
C ASP A 619 -3.35 -34.89 -2.44
N GLU A 620 -3.97 -34.61 -1.29
CA GLU A 620 -4.40 -33.26 -0.94
C GLU A 620 -3.21 -32.30 -0.85
N ILE A 621 -2.16 -32.68 -0.13
CA ILE A 621 -0.92 -31.88 -0.02
C ILE A 621 -0.25 -31.73 -1.38
N LYS A 622 -0.16 -32.82 -2.17
CA LYS A 622 0.50 -32.81 -3.47
C LYS A 622 -0.18 -31.90 -4.48
N ASN A 623 -1.52 -31.87 -4.45
CA ASN A 623 -2.34 -31.05 -5.34
C ASN A 623 -2.65 -29.67 -4.76
N SER A 624 -2.16 -29.35 -3.55
CA SER A 624 -2.35 -28.03 -2.97
C SER A 624 -1.66 -26.95 -3.83
N PRO A 625 -2.33 -25.80 -4.01
CA PRO A 625 -1.79 -24.74 -4.83
C PRO A 625 -0.55 -24.09 -4.19
N PRO A 626 0.38 -23.56 -5.00
CA PRO A 626 1.61 -22.96 -4.50
C PRO A 626 1.31 -21.70 -3.67
N LEU A 627 2.01 -21.56 -2.56
CA LEU A 627 1.92 -20.41 -1.66
C LEU A 627 2.92 -19.28 -1.99
N GLU A 628 3.93 -19.60 -2.81
CA GLU A 628 4.96 -18.67 -3.26
C GLU A 628 5.13 -18.80 -4.78
N TYR A 629 5.26 -17.66 -5.44
CA TYR A 629 5.66 -17.52 -6.83
C TYR A 629 7.16 -17.23 -6.91
N ILE A 630 7.79 -17.58 -8.03
CA ILE A 630 9.17 -17.22 -8.32
C ILE A 630 9.16 -16.34 -9.58
N VAL A 631 9.49 -15.06 -9.39
CA VAL A 631 9.61 -14.07 -10.46
C VAL A 631 11.07 -14.03 -10.90
N THR A 632 11.36 -14.44 -12.13
CA THR A 632 12.71 -14.32 -12.69
C THR A 632 12.78 -13.15 -13.64
N TYR A 633 13.89 -12.41 -13.59
CA TYR A 633 14.08 -11.20 -14.37
C TYR A 633 15.57 -10.89 -14.56
N GLU A 634 15.89 -10.05 -15.53
CA GLU A 634 17.23 -9.48 -15.71
C GLU A 634 17.22 -8.05 -15.15
N GLY A 635 17.89 -7.86 -14.01
CA GLY A 635 17.95 -6.57 -13.32
C GLY A 635 18.87 -5.57 -14.02
N LEU A 636 18.91 -4.34 -13.48
CA LEU A 636 19.86 -3.33 -13.91
C LEU A 636 21.28 -3.86 -13.74
N ASN A 637 22.05 -3.88 -14.83
CA ASN A 637 23.44 -4.32 -14.80
C ASN A 637 24.34 -3.21 -14.23
N LEU A 638 24.50 -3.22 -12.91
CA LEU A 638 25.28 -2.26 -12.13
C LEU A 638 26.60 -2.87 -11.63
N LYS A 639 27.11 -3.89 -12.35
CA LYS A 639 28.40 -4.52 -12.05
C LYS A 639 29.49 -3.45 -11.89
N GLY A 640 30.20 -3.50 -10.77
CA GLY A 640 31.27 -2.55 -10.44
C GLY A 640 30.89 -1.47 -9.42
N LEU A 641 29.59 -1.20 -9.21
CA LEU A 641 29.11 -0.30 -8.15
C LEU A 641 29.06 -1.03 -6.80
N ARG A 642 30.22 -1.17 -6.14
CA ARG A 642 30.33 -1.82 -4.83
C ARG A 642 29.51 -1.08 -3.78
N ASN A 643 28.83 -1.83 -2.91
CA ASN A 643 27.97 -1.32 -1.83
C ASN A 643 26.79 -0.46 -2.32
N PHE A 644 26.51 -0.44 -3.61
CA PHE A 644 25.33 0.26 -4.10
C PHE A 644 24.06 -0.49 -3.72
N TRP A 645 23.11 0.23 -3.13
CA TRP A 645 21.79 -0.29 -2.77
C TRP A 645 20.82 -0.05 -3.93
N VAL A 646 20.20 -1.12 -4.41
CA VAL A 646 19.15 -1.11 -5.43
C VAL A 646 17.81 -1.27 -4.73
N ASN A 647 16.94 -0.27 -4.88
CA ASN A 647 15.54 -0.31 -4.47
C ASN A 647 14.74 -1.14 -5.48
N VAL A 648 13.94 -2.06 -4.96
CA VAL A 648 13.07 -2.93 -5.72
C VAL A 648 11.63 -2.65 -5.30
N HIS A 649 10.77 -2.35 -6.26
CA HIS A 649 9.34 -2.17 -6.05
C HIS A 649 8.58 -3.20 -6.89
N ILE A 650 7.74 -4.01 -6.26
CA ILE A 650 6.82 -4.91 -6.96
C ILE A 650 5.39 -4.42 -6.76
N LYS A 651 4.65 -4.38 -7.87
CA LYS A 651 3.23 -4.16 -7.90
C LYS A 651 2.52 -5.35 -8.52
N VAL A 652 1.49 -5.84 -7.85
CA VAL A 652 0.64 -6.94 -8.31
C VAL A 652 -0.77 -6.40 -8.57
N LYS A 653 -1.32 -6.66 -9.76
CA LYS A 653 -2.71 -6.34 -10.15
C LYS A 653 -3.52 -7.63 -10.30
N TYR A 654 -4.63 -7.76 -9.57
CA TYR A 654 -5.54 -8.91 -9.67
C TYR A 654 -7.01 -8.48 -9.54
N LYS A 655 -7.85 -8.76 -10.55
CA LYS A 655 -9.30 -8.46 -10.55
C LYS A 655 -9.62 -7.01 -10.10
N GLU A 656 -8.93 -6.03 -10.69
CA GLU A 656 -8.99 -4.59 -10.34
C GLU A 656 -8.46 -4.20 -8.95
N LEU A 657 -7.95 -5.15 -8.18
CA LEU A 657 -7.25 -4.91 -6.93
C LEU A 657 -5.75 -4.78 -7.18
N PHE A 658 -5.08 -4.02 -6.31
CA PHE A 658 -3.63 -3.82 -6.36
C PHE A 658 -3.03 -4.09 -4.99
N GLY A 659 -1.80 -4.57 -5.00
CA GLY A 659 -0.96 -4.67 -3.82
C GLY A 659 0.48 -4.42 -4.22
N VAL A 660 1.28 -3.91 -3.30
CA VAL A 660 2.68 -3.58 -3.56
C VAL A 660 3.57 -3.98 -2.39
N ASP A 661 4.84 -4.21 -2.67
CA ASP A 661 5.88 -4.36 -1.65
C ASP A 661 7.17 -3.69 -2.14
N ASP A 662 7.75 -2.85 -1.28
CA ASP A 662 9.05 -2.23 -1.48
C ASP A 662 10.12 -2.97 -0.68
N THR A 663 11.26 -3.21 -1.33
CA THR A 663 12.43 -3.87 -0.76
C THR A 663 13.69 -3.37 -1.46
N GLY A 664 14.81 -4.08 -1.31
CA GLY A 664 16.02 -3.80 -2.08
C GLY A 664 17.17 -4.71 -1.74
N TYR A 665 18.26 -4.60 -2.50
CA TYR A 665 19.45 -5.41 -2.28
C TYR A 665 20.72 -4.62 -2.58
N PHE A 666 21.84 -5.09 -2.03
CA PHE A 666 23.15 -4.57 -2.41
C PHE A 666 23.65 -5.28 -3.67
N VAL A 667 24.21 -4.52 -4.61
CA VAL A 667 24.87 -5.09 -5.80
C VAL A 667 25.92 -6.12 -5.36
N PRO A 668 25.82 -7.39 -5.81
CA PRO A 668 26.74 -8.44 -5.40
C PRO A 668 28.18 -8.18 -5.85
N GLU A 669 29.15 -8.56 -5.02
CA GLU A 669 30.56 -8.57 -5.42
C GLU A 669 30.84 -9.83 -6.26
N MET A 670 31.21 -9.62 -7.52
CA MET A 670 31.61 -10.70 -8.41
C MET A 670 33.12 -10.92 -8.41
N PHE A 671 33.51 -12.19 -8.41
CA PHE A 671 34.87 -12.67 -8.50
C PHE A 671 35.02 -13.54 -9.75
N ILE A 672 36.19 -13.52 -10.36
CA ILE A 672 36.51 -14.42 -11.48
C ILE A 672 37.25 -15.62 -10.90
N GLU A 673 36.69 -16.81 -11.05
CA GLU A 673 37.38 -18.08 -10.77
C GLU A 673 37.69 -18.78 -12.10
N LYS A 674 38.88 -19.38 -12.21
CA LYS A 674 39.24 -20.19 -13.37
C LYS A 674 38.95 -21.65 -13.05
N ASP A 675 38.19 -22.32 -13.92
CA ASP A 675 37.99 -23.76 -13.82
C ASP A 675 39.31 -24.51 -14.07
N LEU A 676 39.32 -25.82 -13.81
CA LEU A 676 40.49 -26.71 -14.03
C LEU A 676 40.96 -26.75 -15.49
N LEU A 677 40.19 -26.17 -16.43
CA LEU A 677 40.49 -26.07 -17.86
C LEU A 677 40.86 -24.64 -18.28
N GLY A 678 41.02 -23.72 -17.31
CA GLY A 678 41.42 -22.33 -17.54
C GLY A 678 40.31 -21.40 -18.02
N ARG A 679 39.04 -21.85 -18.04
CA ARG A 679 37.89 -21.01 -18.39
C ARG A 679 37.53 -20.13 -17.21
N GLU A 680 37.43 -18.82 -17.47
CA GLU A 680 36.99 -17.84 -16.49
C GLU A 680 35.48 -17.96 -16.28
N ARG A 681 35.07 -18.09 -15.02
CA ARG A 681 33.68 -18.07 -14.58
C ARG A 681 33.52 -16.98 -13.53
N GLU A 682 32.54 -16.11 -13.71
CA GLU A 682 32.15 -15.15 -12.69
C GLU A 682 31.34 -15.85 -11.60
N ILE A 683 31.71 -15.64 -10.33
CA ILE A 683 31.11 -16.25 -9.15
C ILE A 683 30.92 -15.17 -8.09
N ILE A 684 29.78 -15.21 -7.40
CA ILE A 684 29.51 -14.35 -6.25
C ILE A 684 30.03 -15.05 -5.00
N LYS A 685 30.87 -14.35 -4.22
CA LYS A 685 31.45 -14.93 -3.01
C LYS A 685 30.46 -14.77 -1.86
N GLU A 686 29.65 -15.80 -1.63
CA GLU A 686 28.94 -15.95 -0.37
C GLU A 686 29.96 -16.38 0.70
N LYS A 687 30.34 -15.46 1.60
CA LYS A 687 31.12 -15.80 2.80
C LYS A 687 30.34 -15.43 4.05
#